data_AF-A0A6A1W9H0-F1
#
_entry.id   AF-A0A6A1W9H0-F1
#
_cell.length_a   1.000
_cell.length_b   1.000
_cell.length_c   1.000
_cell.angle_alpha   90.00
_cell.angle_beta   90.00
_cell.angle_gamma   90.00
#
_symmetry.space_group_name_H-M   'P 1'
#
loop_
_entity.id
_entity.type
_entity.pdbx_description
1 polymer ?
#
loop_
_entity_poly.entity_id
_entity_poly.type
_entity_poly.pdbx_seq_one_letter_code
_entity_poly.pdbx_strand_id
1 'polypeptide(L)'
;MELSLVWHAFLVIQIFFSVPIASWDAISLEISTDSSPFPSNFLFGTASSSYQFEGAFLSDGKGLSNWDVFTHKPGNILDGSNGDIAVDHYHRYLVFPEIVYGKVISTPRNSEPKLISFVRNDMRKQEDLDLMDDIGVNSYRFSISWARILPRGRFGNVNGAGIDHYNNFINALLRKGIQPFVTLTHYDIPQELEERYRAWLSSKVQEDFKYYADICFSFFGDRVKYWATFNEPNVVAIRGYRSGIYPPSHCSSPFGNCSGGDSEKEPFIVAHNMILSHAAAVSIYRTQYQKKQGGRIGIVMSTVWYEPISNSFEDKLAAGRAQSFYMNWFLDPIVLGKYPIEMHEVLQSDLPTFSEHDLELLKSGLDFIGINHYTSFYIKNCIFSVCEPGPGATKTEGFALRTPKKNGVFIGDSTEVEWLFVYPRGMEKTVTYIKERYNNIPMFITENGFGEKDNPISTVENSVHDVKRKDYMNSYLDALAMAMRKGADVRGYFAWSLLDNFEWIDGYTVRFGLHHVDYATLERTPRLSAAWQGVSAMGILKVLFLLEILLLPPSLSCDPKALKKSLDHSPFPSNFLFGTASSSYQFEGAYLSDGKGLSNWDAYSHKPGNIIDGSNGDVAVDHYHRYLEDIDLMVNLGVNSYRFSISWARILPKGTFGDVNLGGIDFYNNLIDALLRKGIQPFVTLNHFDCPQELEDKFGGWLSPTIQEEFAYFADICFKFFGDRVKYWATFNEPNIQAVKGYRTGEFPPSRCSSPFGNCTRGDSETEPFVAAHNIILAHAASVQVYRTKYQKEQGGTIGIVLHACWFEPISNSKLDKLAAERAQSFFFNWFLDPIIFGKYPAEMDDILGPILPEFSSNDKEILKSGLDFIGINQYTTFYVQDCISSICEPGPGVTKTEGFSRQCSEKDGVHIGEPTDLEWLNVYPQGMKKMVSYVKDRYNNTPMFISENGYGEKNNPNFTLEEFLHDVKRVDYMARYLDALSKAARKGADVRGYFAWSLLDNFEWTFGYTIRFGLHHVDYATLKRTPKLSASWYKQFIAKQKDLTLMPRPNRQQFQY
;
A
#
# COMPACT_ATOMS: atom_id res chain seq x y z
N MET A 1 -65.87 -20.48 -30.85
CA MET A 1 -65.86 -20.40 -29.38
C MET A 1 -64.52 -19.81 -28.99
N GLU A 2 -64.34 -18.50 -29.22
CA GLU A 2 -64.77 -17.41 -28.32
C GLU A 2 -63.87 -17.36 -27.09
N LEU A 3 -63.05 -16.32 -26.91
CA LEU A 3 -63.40 -14.96 -26.44
C LEU A 3 -64.01 -14.94 -25.03
N SER A 4 -63.49 -14.00 -24.23
CA SER A 4 -63.90 -13.62 -22.87
C SER A 4 -63.29 -14.52 -21.77
N LEU A 5 -62.55 -14.05 -20.76
CA LEU A 5 -62.58 -12.78 -20.01
C LEU A 5 -61.15 -12.50 -19.48
N VAL A 6 -60.41 -11.50 -19.97
CA VAL A 6 -60.33 -10.13 -19.44
C VAL A 6 -61.50 -9.76 -18.53
N TRP A 7 -61.21 -9.08 -17.41
CA TRP A 7 -62.07 -8.69 -16.28
C TRP A 7 -61.84 -9.57 -15.04
N HIS A 8 -60.96 -9.13 -14.14
CA HIS A 8 -61.11 -9.18 -12.66
C HIS A 8 -59.84 -8.68 -11.92
N ALA A 9 -59.24 -7.54 -12.31
CA ALA A 9 -58.31 -6.83 -11.42
C ALA A 9 -57.98 -5.40 -11.92
N PHE A 10 -58.98 -4.57 -12.21
CA PHE A 10 -58.78 -3.12 -12.22
C PHE A 10 -60.05 -2.41 -11.71
N LEU A 11 -59.86 -1.73 -10.59
CA LEU A 11 -60.51 -0.46 -10.21
C LEU A 11 -61.99 -0.45 -9.80
N VAL A 12 -62.24 -0.58 -8.49
CA VAL A 12 -63.15 0.30 -7.72
C VAL A 12 -62.45 0.52 -6.36
N ILE A 13 -61.68 1.61 -6.21
CA ILE A 13 -62.12 2.94 -5.71
C ILE A 13 -62.28 2.89 -4.18
N GLN A 14 -61.31 3.45 -3.45
CA GLN A 14 -61.31 4.83 -2.97
C GLN A 14 -62.38 5.06 -1.90
N ILE A 15 -61.90 5.34 -0.68
CA ILE A 15 -62.37 6.30 0.33
C ILE A 15 -61.85 5.76 1.66
N PHE A 16 -60.73 6.34 2.13
CA PHE A 16 -60.55 6.85 3.48
C PHE A 16 -59.17 7.53 3.53
N PHE A 17 -59.09 8.69 2.88
CA PHE A 17 -58.11 9.72 3.21
C PHE A 17 -58.78 10.71 4.16
N SER A 18 -58.16 10.97 5.31
CA SER A 18 -58.29 12.20 6.09
C SER A 18 -57.02 12.38 6.92
N VAL A 19 -56.23 13.38 6.56
CA VAL A 19 -54.89 13.75 7.06
C VAL A 19 -55.07 14.59 8.35
N PRO A 20 -54.09 14.64 9.29
CA PRO A 20 -53.10 15.73 9.23
C PRO A 20 -51.64 15.30 9.45
N ILE A 21 -50.78 16.05 8.77
CA ILE A 21 -49.31 16.04 8.78
C ILE A 21 -48.77 16.59 10.10
N ALA A 22 -47.80 15.92 10.73
CA ALA A 22 -46.77 16.53 11.58
C ALA A 22 -45.55 15.60 11.79
N SER A 23 -44.38 16.13 11.42
CA SER A 23 -43.00 15.80 11.82
C SER A 23 -42.54 14.32 11.89
N TRP A 24 -41.80 13.89 10.87
CA TRP A 24 -40.75 12.87 11.01
C TRP A 24 -39.41 13.56 10.79
N ASP A 25 -38.69 13.79 11.88
CA ASP A 25 -37.28 14.16 11.83
C ASP A 25 -36.40 12.91 11.72
N ALA A 26 -35.42 13.04 10.84
CA ALA A 26 -34.36 12.14 10.43
C ALA A 26 -33.77 11.20 11.51
N ILE A 27 -33.71 9.90 11.18
CA ILE A 27 -32.54 9.06 11.45
C ILE A 27 -32.26 8.23 10.18
N SER A 28 -31.53 8.83 9.25
CA SER A 28 -30.92 8.14 8.11
C SER A 28 -29.67 7.40 8.61
N LEU A 29 -29.80 6.10 8.87
CA LEU A 29 -28.67 5.19 9.05
C LEU A 29 -28.04 4.93 7.67
N GLU A 30 -27.09 5.79 7.29
CA GLU A 30 -26.19 5.58 6.16
C GLU A 30 -25.25 4.42 6.47
N ILE A 31 -25.54 3.24 5.90
CA ILE A 31 -24.62 2.11 5.85
C ILE A 31 -23.57 2.46 4.78
N SER A 32 -22.39 2.89 5.21
CA SER A 32 -21.27 3.27 4.35
C SER A 32 -20.74 2.05 3.57
N THR A 33 -20.91 2.11 2.26
CA THR A 33 -20.29 1.25 1.27
C THR A 33 -19.03 1.95 0.76
N ASP A 34 -17.86 1.76 1.37
CA ASP A 34 -16.62 2.13 0.69
C ASP A 34 -15.44 1.25 1.14
N SER A 35 -15.10 0.28 0.30
CA SER A 35 -13.84 -0.47 0.38
C SER A 35 -12.69 0.24 -0.34
N SER A 36 -12.96 1.44 -0.86
CA SER A 36 -11.97 2.42 -1.32
C SER A 36 -11.79 3.46 -0.21
N PRO A 37 -10.57 3.89 0.13
CA PRO A 37 -10.37 5.05 1.01
C PRO A 37 -10.84 6.36 0.35
N PHE A 38 -11.19 6.32 -0.93
CA PHE A 38 -11.69 7.43 -1.72
C PHE A 38 -13.21 7.29 -1.93
N PRO A 39 -13.99 8.37 -1.78
CA PRO A 39 -15.43 8.39 -1.98
C PRO A 39 -15.87 7.85 -3.35
N SER A 40 -17.07 7.28 -3.41
CA SER A 40 -17.67 6.78 -4.67
C SER A 40 -17.76 7.80 -5.83
N ASN A 41 -17.76 9.10 -5.54
CA ASN A 41 -17.75 10.18 -6.54
C ASN A 41 -16.35 10.77 -6.81
N PHE A 42 -15.29 10.12 -6.33
CA PHE A 42 -13.91 10.57 -6.53
C PHE A 42 -13.50 10.43 -8.01
N LEU A 43 -12.86 11.47 -8.55
CA LEU A 43 -12.41 11.47 -9.94
C LEU A 43 -11.07 10.74 -10.05
N PHE A 44 -11.08 9.55 -10.64
CA PHE A 44 -9.86 8.86 -11.04
C PHE A 44 -9.62 9.11 -12.51
N GLY A 45 -8.53 9.81 -12.79
CA GLY A 45 -8.20 10.24 -14.14
C GLY A 45 -6.75 10.02 -14.52
N THR A 46 -6.49 10.37 -15.76
CA THR A 46 -5.15 10.68 -16.27
C THR A 46 -5.23 12.01 -17.00
N ALA A 47 -4.09 12.53 -17.42
CA ALA A 47 -3.99 13.90 -17.87
C ALA A 47 -2.96 14.08 -19.00
N SER A 48 -3.14 15.16 -19.75
CA SER A 48 -2.25 15.62 -20.81
C SER A 48 -2.19 17.14 -20.92
N SER A 49 -1.30 17.61 -21.80
CA SER A 49 -1.12 19.01 -22.18
C SER A 49 -1.18 19.16 -23.69
N SER A 50 -1.83 20.21 -24.18
CA SER A 50 -2.02 20.54 -25.60
C SER A 50 -0.69 20.48 -26.36
N TYR A 51 0.34 21.18 -25.89
CA TYR A 51 1.64 21.23 -26.60
C TYR A 51 2.40 19.90 -26.55
N GLN A 52 2.35 19.21 -25.41
CA GLN A 52 3.06 17.94 -25.24
C GLN A 52 2.43 16.79 -26.04
N PHE A 53 1.15 16.93 -26.41
CA PHE A 53 0.30 15.81 -26.77
C PHE A 53 -0.36 15.96 -28.16
N GLU A 54 -0.88 17.14 -28.51
CA GLU A 54 -1.68 17.31 -29.74
C GLU A 54 -0.87 17.17 -31.03
N GLY A 55 0.25 17.88 -31.14
CA GLY A 55 0.92 18.09 -32.42
C GLY A 55 0.11 18.95 -33.39
N ALA A 56 0.29 18.70 -34.69
CA ALA A 56 -0.40 19.39 -35.78
C ALA A 56 -0.27 20.93 -35.67
N PHE A 57 0.96 21.40 -35.45
CA PHE A 57 1.23 22.74 -34.92
C PHE A 57 0.83 23.90 -35.83
N LEU A 58 0.70 23.67 -37.14
CA LEU A 58 0.22 24.64 -38.16
C LEU A 58 -1.05 24.17 -38.89
N SER A 59 -1.62 23.04 -38.49
CA SER A 59 -2.82 22.49 -39.13
C SER A 59 -4.05 23.32 -38.77
N ASP A 60 -5.02 23.34 -39.70
CA ASP A 60 -6.36 23.90 -39.48
C ASP A 60 -6.38 25.32 -38.91
N GLY A 61 -5.45 26.16 -39.36
CA GLY A 61 -5.40 27.57 -38.99
C GLY A 61 -4.91 27.85 -37.58
N LYS A 62 -4.30 26.87 -36.88
CA LYS A 62 -3.60 27.12 -35.60
C LYS A 62 -2.49 28.16 -35.80
N GLY A 63 -2.44 29.16 -34.92
CA GLY A 63 -1.33 30.10 -34.82
C GLY A 63 -0.13 29.51 -34.09
N LEU A 64 1.03 30.15 -34.22
CA LEU A 64 2.21 29.79 -33.42
C LEU A 64 1.98 30.13 -31.95
N SER A 65 2.37 29.22 -31.07
CA SER A 65 2.55 29.45 -29.65
C SER A 65 4.00 29.86 -29.35
N ASN A 66 4.22 30.40 -28.15
CA ASN A 66 5.54 30.67 -27.60
C ASN A 66 6.44 29.42 -27.60
N TRP A 67 5.89 28.24 -27.32
CA TRP A 67 6.62 26.98 -27.35
C TRP A 67 7.00 26.56 -28.77
N ASP A 68 6.11 26.74 -29.76
CA ASP A 68 6.43 26.47 -31.17
C ASP A 68 7.69 27.27 -31.58
N VAL A 69 7.75 28.57 -31.30
CA VAL A 69 8.94 29.38 -31.64
C VAL A 69 10.17 29.01 -30.82
N PHE A 70 9.99 28.58 -29.57
CA PHE A 70 11.08 28.25 -28.66
C PHE A 70 11.77 26.93 -29.03
N THR A 71 11.03 25.86 -29.32
CA THR A 71 11.60 24.54 -29.64
C THR A 71 12.30 24.53 -31.01
N HIS A 72 11.88 25.40 -31.93
CA HIS A 72 12.52 25.52 -33.24
C HIS A 72 13.88 26.25 -33.23
N LYS A 73 14.27 26.84 -32.10
CA LYS A 73 15.59 27.46 -31.95
C LYS A 73 16.60 26.41 -31.47
N PRO A 74 17.71 26.20 -32.20
CA PRO A 74 18.72 25.21 -31.82
C PRO A 74 19.27 25.43 -30.40
N GLY A 75 19.43 24.34 -29.65
CA GLY A 75 20.02 24.36 -28.30
C GLY A 75 19.03 24.63 -27.16
N ASN A 76 17.76 24.88 -27.46
CA ASN A 76 16.73 25.11 -26.43
C ASN A 76 16.14 23.82 -25.84
N ILE A 77 16.19 22.70 -26.58
CA ILE A 77 15.68 21.39 -26.17
C ILE A 77 16.85 20.41 -26.14
N LEU A 78 16.92 19.57 -25.10
CA LEU A 78 18.06 18.73 -24.78
C LEU A 78 18.46 17.79 -25.94
N ASP A 79 17.49 17.17 -26.59
CA ASP A 79 17.68 16.28 -27.74
C ASP A 79 17.51 16.99 -29.10
N GLY A 80 17.26 18.31 -29.09
CA GLY A 80 17.01 19.11 -30.28
C GLY A 80 15.67 18.86 -30.97
N SER A 81 14.76 18.11 -30.34
CA SER A 81 13.43 17.82 -30.88
C SER A 81 12.44 18.97 -30.68
N ASN A 82 11.24 18.83 -31.25
CA ASN A 82 10.12 19.76 -31.08
C ASN A 82 8.78 19.02 -30.91
N GLY A 83 7.73 19.78 -30.56
CA GLY A 83 6.37 19.29 -30.34
C GLY A 83 5.48 19.31 -31.58
N ASP A 84 6.04 19.43 -32.79
CA ASP A 84 5.27 19.67 -34.02
C ASP A 84 4.29 18.54 -34.33
N ILE A 85 4.76 17.31 -34.10
CA ILE A 85 4.00 16.07 -34.20
C ILE A 85 3.59 15.59 -32.80
N ALA A 86 4.44 15.74 -31.79
CA ALA A 86 4.21 15.21 -30.45
C ALA A 86 3.86 13.70 -30.52
N VAL A 87 2.72 13.32 -29.93
CA VAL A 87 2.15 11.95 -30.06
C VAL A 87 1.02 11.88 -31.07
N ASP A 88 0.84 12.94 -31.86
CA ASP A 88 -0.18 13.14 -32.89
C ASP A 88 -1.60 12.88 -32.40
N HIS A 89 -1.89 13.25 -31.15
CA HIS A 89 -3.24 13.09 -30.61
C HIS A 89 -4.26 13.83 -31.48
N TYR A 90 -3.87 14.97 -32.09
CA TYR A 90 -4.77 15.79 -32.89
C TYR A 90 -5.54 15.00 -33.96
N HIS A 91 -4.89 14.02 -34.58
CA HIS A 91 -5.50 13.16 -35.59
C HIS A 91 -5.98 11.81 -35.03
N ARG A 92 -5.40 11.33 -33.93
CA ARG A 92 -5.54 9.93 -33.47
C ARG A 92 -6.67 9.66 -32.47
N TYR A 93 -7.29 10.69 -31.90
CA TYR A 93 -8.56 10.49 -31.17
C TYR A 93 -9.80 10.58 -32.09
N LEU A 94 -9.63 11.09 -33.32
CA LEU A 94 -10.72 11.39 -34.25
C LEU A 94 -11.14 10.17 -35.08
N VAL A 95 -12.44 10.07 -35.37
CA VAL A 95 -13.00 9.24 -36.45
C VAL A 95 -13.62 10.19 -37.46
N PHE A 96 -13.03 10.34 -38.64
CA PHE A 96 -13.72 10.95 -39.77
C PHE A 96 -14.10 9.89 -40.80
N PRO A 97 -15.38 9.84 -41.23
CA PRO A 97 -15.75 9.12 -42.45
C PRO A 97 -15.30 9.95 -43.66
N GLU A 98 -14.32 9.47 -44.44
CA GLU A 98 -14.08 9.99 -45.78
C GLU A 98 -15.23 9.57 -46.71
N ILE A 99 -16.06 10.52 -47.12
CA ILE A 99 -16.94 10.33 -48.28
C ILE A 99 -16.15 10.75 -49.53
N VAL A 100 -15.59 9.77 -50.25
CA VAL A 100 -14.94 10.02 -51.55
C VAL A 100 -16.01 10.06 -52.64
N TYR A 101 -16.26 11.23 -53.22
CA TYR A 101 -17.11 11.37 -54.40
C TYR A 101 -16.31 11.14 -55.69
N GLY A 102 -16.46 9.97 -56.30
CA GLY A 102 -15.93 9.68 -57.64
C GLY A 102 -16.85 10.20 -58.75
N LYS A 103 -16.32 11.02 -59.68
CA LYS A 103 -17.05 11.56 -60.83
C LYS A 103 -17.01 10.55 -61.99
N VAL A 104 -18.13 9.91 -62.34
CA VAL A 104 -18.24 9.08 -63.55
C VAL A 104 -18.69 9.95 -64.72
N ILE A 105 -17.90 10.00 -65.78
CA ILE A 105 -18.26 10.62 -67.06
C ILE A 105 -19.03 9.59 -67.88
N SER A 106 -20.32 9.84 -68.15
CA SER A 106 -20.96 9.34 -69.38
C SER A 106 -22.21 10.15 -69.73
N THR A 107 -22.40 10.39 -71.03
CA THR A 107 -23.62 10.88 -71.69
C THR A 107 -23.97 9.91 -72.83
N PRO A 108 -25.19 9.91 -73.40
CA PRO A 108 -26.50 10.21 -72.82
C PRO A 108 -27.55 9.10 -73.14
N ARG A 109 -28.48 8.85 -72.21
CA ARG A 109 -29.94 8.70 -72.47
C ARG A 109 -30.66 8.25 -71.18
N ASN A 110 -31.55 9.11 -70.72
CA ASN A 110 -32.67 8.83 -69.81
C ASN A 110 -32.40 7.88 -68.63
N SER A 111 -31.74 8.39 -67.58
CA SER A 111 -32.03 8.04 -66.19
C SER A 111 -31.26 8.97 -65.24
N GLU A 112 -31.86 9.32 -64.11
CA GLU A 112 -31.28 10.19 -63.07
C GLU A 112 -29.94 9.65 -62.55
N PRO A 113 -28.96 10.51 -62.21
CA PRO A 113 -27.69 10.06 -61.65
C PRO A 113 -27.89 9.52 -60.23
N LYS A 114 -27.76 8.20 -60.05
CA LYS A 114 -27.58 7.59 -58.73
C LYS A 114 -26.16 7.84 -58.24
N LEU A 115 -26.02 8.68 -57.21
CA LEU A 115 -24.82 8.74 -56.38
C LEU A 115 -24.66 7.39 -55.68
N ILE A 116 -23.58 6.66 -55.97
CA ILE A 116 -23.20 5.46 -55.20
C ILE A 116 -21.98 5.83 -54.39
N SER A 117 -22.14 5.94 -53.07
CA SER A 117 -21.05 6.07 -52.11
C SER A 117 -20.39 4.70 -51.93
N PHE A 118 -19.09 4.60 -52.18
CA PHE A 118 -18.28 3.46 -51.73
C PHE A 118 -17.67 3.81 -50.37
N VAL A 119 -18.11 3.13 -49.32
CA VAL A 119 -17.43 3.15 -48.02
C VAL A 119 -16.24 2.19 -48.13
N ARG A 120 -15.02 2.73 -48.17
CA ARG A 120 -13.80 1.93 -47.97
C ARG A 120 -13.71 1.67 -46.47
N ASN A 121 -13.94 0.42 -46.05
CA ASN A 121 -13.64 -0.02 -44.68
C ASN A 121 -12.12 -0.09 -44.50
N ASP A 122 -11.51 1.03 -44.16
CA ASP A 122 -10.21 1.05 -43.49
C ASP A 122 -10.51 1.34 -42.01
N MET A 123 -10.63 0.29 -41.18
CA MET A 123 -10.99 0.39 -39.76
C MET A 123 -9.88 1.11 -38.99
N ARG A 124 -10.01 2.42 -38.75
CA ARG A 124 -9.15 3.17 -37.82
C ARG A 124 -9.90 3.42 -36.51
N LYS A 125 -9.31 2.98 -35.40
CA LYS A 125 -9.89 2.90 -34.05
C LYS A 125 -9.71 4.24 -33.31
N GLN A 126 -10.57 4.55 -32.33
CA GLN A 126 -10.48 5.75 -31.47
C GLN A 126 -9.35 5.58 -30.45
N GLU A 127 -8.13 5.44 -30.93
CA GLU A 127 -7.04 4.79 -30.21
C GLU A 127 -6.82 5.36 -28.81
N ASP A 128 -6.65 6.68 -28.66
CA ASP A 128 -6.33 7.28 -27.34
C ASP A 128 -7.54 7.27 -26.38
N LEU A 129 -8.77 7.35 -26.92
CA LEU A 129 -9.99 7.26 -26.11
C LEU A 129 -10.27 5.82 -25.67
N ASP A 130 -9.97 4.86 -26.54
CA ASP A 130 -10.06 3.43 -26.25
C ASP A 130 -9.06 3.07 -25.15
N LEU A 131 -7.84 3.62 -25.16
CA LEU A 131 -6.88 3.45 -24.05
C LEU A 131 -7.43 3.98 -22.72
N MET A 132 -8.08 5.15 -22.70
CA MET A 132 -8.69 5.71 -21.49
C MET A 132 -9.85 4.85 -20.97
N ASP A 133 -10.67 4.32 -21.89
CA ASP A 133 -11.79 3.43 -21.58
C ASP A 133 -11.28 2.07 -21.06
N ASP A 134 -10.19 1.54 -21.64
CA ASP A 134 -9.53 0.29 -21.25
C ASP A 134 -8.94 0.37 -19.83
N ILE A 135 -8.33 1.51 -19.47
CA ILE A 135 -7.91 1.78 -18.09
C ILE A 135 -9.08 2.26 -17.21
N GLY A 136 -10.25 2.54 -17.77
CA GLY A 136 -11.45 2.87 -17.00
C GLY A 136 -11.36 4.10 -16.11
N VAL A 137 -10.64 5.12 -16.56
CA VAL A 137 -10.71 6.44 -15.92
C VAL A 137 -12.10 7.03 -16.07
N ASN A 138 -12.58 7.70 -15.02
CA ASN A 138 -13.88 8.37 -15.03
C ASN A 138 -13.77 9.86 -15.36
N SER A 139 -12.56 10.39 -15.45
CA SER A 139 -12.28 11.76 -15.82
C SER A 139 -10.97 11.86 -16.60
N TYR A 140 -10.89 12.80 -17.54
CA TYR A 140 -9.67 13.08 -18.28
C TYR A 140 -9.38 14.57 -18.23
N ARG A 141 -8.18 14.91 -17.79
CA ARG A 141 -7.70 16.29 -17.74
C ARG A 141 -6.88 16.62 -18.98
N PHE A 142 -7.26 17.67 -19.70
CA PHE A 142 -6.51 18.14 -20.86
C PHE A 142 -6.55 19.67 -20.93
N SER A 143 -5.63 20.27 -21.70
CA SER A 143 -5.65 21.71 -21.97
C SER A 143 -6.12 22.04 -23.37
N ILE A 144 -6.68 23.24 -23.51
CA ILE A 144 -7.04 23.82 -24.81
C ILE A 144 -5.86 24.67 -25.27
N SER A 145 -5.43 24.48 -26.52
CA SER A 145 -4.41 25.32 -27.11
C SER A 145 -4.96 26.70 -27.44
N TRP A 146 -4.48 27.72 -26.72
CA TRP A 146 -4.93 29.09 -26.92
C TRP A 146 -4.62 29.57 -28.35
N ALA A 147 -3.44 29.26 -28.87
CA ALA A 147 -3.05 29.61 -30.25
C ALA A 147 -3.88 28.87 -31.31
N ARG A 148 -4.52 27.74 -30.96
CA ARG A 148 -5.45 27.04 -31.84
C ARG A 148 -6.82 27.69 -31.89
N ILE A 149 -7.33 28.23 -30.78
CA ILE A 149 -8.63 28.90 -30.71
C ILE A 149 -8.56 30.36 -31.20
N LEU A 150 -7.53 31.08 -30.76
CA LEU A 150 -7.30 32.50 -31.07
C LEU A 150 -5.86 32.71 -31.58
N PRO A 151 -5.59 32.43 -32.87
CA PRO A 151 -4.25 32.55 -33.45
C PRO A 151 -3.61 33.94 -33.33
N ARG A 152 -4.41 35.00 -33.19
CA ARG A 152 -3.96 36.41 -33.04
C ARG A 152 -4.55 37.09 -31.80
N GLY A 153 -4.78 36.31 -30.73
CA GLY A 153 -5.48 36.80 -29.54
C GLY A 153 -6.87 37.34 -29.88
N ARG A 154 -7.32 38.36 -29.15
CA ARG A 154 -8.62 39.03 -29.39
C ARG A 154 -8.67 39.90 -30.66
N PHE A 155 -7.55 40.05 -31.37
CA PHE A 155 -7.45 40.89 -32.57
C PHE A 155 -7.74 40.12 -33.86
N GLY A 156 -7.90 38.79 -33.77
CA GLY A 156 -8.24 37.91 -34.89
C GLY A 156 -9.63 37.31 -34.78
N ASN A 157 -10.00 36.53 -35.80
CA ASN A 157 -11.21 35.71 -35.77
C ASN A 157 -10.97 34.45 -34.92
N VAL A 158 -12.04 33.95 -34.29
CA VAL A 158 -12.05 32.62 -33.66
C VAL A 158 -11.83 31.57 -34.74
N ASN A 159 -10.91 30.64 -34.50
CA ASN A 159 -10.65 29.54 -35.41
C ASN A 159 -11.73 28.46 -35.26
N GLY A 160 -12.65 28.41 -36.21
CA GLY A 160 -13.75 27.44 -36.21
C GLY A 160 -13.28 25.98 -36.19
N ALA A 161 -12.21 25.64 -36.91
CA ALA A 161 -11.70 24.26 -36.92
C ALA A 161 -11.10 23.86 -35.56
N GLY A 162 -10.44 24.79 -34.87
CA GLY A 162 -10.00 24.60 -33.48
C GLY A 162 -11.17 24.39 -32.52
N ILE A 163 -12.26 25.15 -32.67
CA ILE A 163 -13.49 24.95 -31.90
C ILE A 163 -14.10 23.56 -32.17
N ASP A 164 -14.21 23.17 -33.44
CA ASP A 164 -14.77 21.88 -33.84
C ASP A 164 -13.95 20.72 -33.30
N HIS A 165 -12.62 20.83 -33.32
CA HIS A 165 -11.72 19.86 -32.72
C HIS A 165 -12.05 19.58 -31.24
N TYR A 166 -12.02 20.60 -30.37
CA TYR A 166 -12.29 20.36 -28.94
C TYR A 166 -13.75 19.99 -28.69
N ASN A 167 -14.70 20.46 -29.49
CA ASN A 167 -16.08 20.00 -29.43
C ASN A 167 -16.19 18.50 -29.71
N ASN A 168 -15.52 18.02 -30.77
CA ASN A 168 -15.50 16.61 -31.13
C ASN A 168 -14.84 15.78 -30.04
N PHE A 169 -13.74 16.26 -29.47
CA PHE A 169 -13.03 15.57 -28.39
C PHE A 169 -13.88 15.47 -27.12
N ILE A 170 -14.44 16.60 -26.65
CA ILE A 170 -15.33 16.65 -25.47
C ILE A 170 -16.53 15.73 -25.67
N ASN A 171 -17.15 15.75 -26.85
CA ASN A 171 -18.26 14.87 -27.18
C ASN A 171 -17.85 13.40 -27.22
N ALA A 172 -16.61 13.10 -27.60
CA ALA A 172 -16.10 11.73 -27.61
C ALA A 172 -15.81 11.21 -26.19
N LEU A 173 -15.19 12.01 -25.33
CA LEU A 173 -15.00 11.70 -23.90
C LEU A 173 -16.33 11.41 -23.21
N LEU A 174 -17.32 12.30 -23.38
CA LEU A 174 -18.63 12.15 -22.77
C LEU A 174 -19.39 10.92 -23.28
N ARG A 175 -19.23 10.57 -24.57
CA ARG A 175 -19.80 9.32 -25.13
C ARG A 175 -19.24 8.06 -24.48
N LYS A 176 -18.01 8.11 -23.97
CA LYS A 176 -17.36 7.04 -23.18
C LYS A 176 -17.63 7.17 -21.67
N GLY A 177 -18.42 8.16 -21.24
CA GLY A 177 -18.70 8.41 -19.81
C GLY A 177 -17.52 9.02 -19.04
N ILE A 178 -16.54 9.57 -19.74
CA ILE A 178 -15.35 10.20 -19.15
C ILE A 178 -15.63 11.69 -18.97
N GLN A 179 -15.59 12.18 -17.74
CA GLN A 179 -15.83 13.59 -17.40
C GLN A 179 -14.65 14.48 -17.85
N PRO A 180 -14.87 15.46 -18.74
CA PRO A 180 -13.83 16.42 -19.11
C PRO A 180 -13.45 17.32 -17.92
N PHE A 181 -12.15 17.43 -17.66
CA PHE A 181 -11.54 18.41 -16.76
C PHE A 181 -10.60 19.30 -17.57
N VAL A 182 -11.03 20.53 -17.87
CA VAL A 182 -10.36 21.35 -18.89
C VAL A 182 -9.46 22.40 -18.25
N THR A 183 -8.23 22.50 -18.73
CA THR A 183 -7.29 23.57 -18.42
C THR A 183 -7.27 24.60 -19.57
N LEU A 184 -7.46 25.89 -19.29
CA LEU A 184 -7.51 26.91 -20.35
C LEU A 184 -6.13 27.19 -20.95
N THR A 185 -5.07 27.28 -20.14
CA THR A 185 -3.69 27.41 -20.63
C THR A 185 -2.74 26.52 -19.84
N HIS A 186 -1.87 25.82 -20.57
CA HIS A 186 -0.87 24.92 -20.02
C HIS A 186 0.49 25.29 -20.62
N TYR A 187 0.99 26.47 -20.21
CA TYR A 187 2.25 27.11 -20.65
C TYR A 187 2.25 27.66 -22.07
N ASP A 188 1.29 27.25 -22.90
CA ASP A 188 1.13 27.69 -24.26
C ASP A 188 0.28 28.98 -24.36
N ILE A 189 0.90 30.02 -24.90
CA ILE A 189 0.29 31.31 -25.21
C ILE A 189 0.55 31.64 -26.68
N PRO A 190 -0.37 32.29 -27.42
CA PRO A 190 -0.10 32.69 -28.79
C PRO A 190 1.15 33.58 -28.87
N GLN A 191 2.09 33.19 -29.72
CA GLN A 191 3.33 33.94 -29.97
C GLN A 191 3.05 35.38 -30.38
N GLU A 192 1.93 35.60 -31.07
CA GLU A 192 1.46 36.92 -31.47
C GLU A 192 1.32 37.89 -30.29
N LEU A 193 0.89 37.41 -29.11
CA LEU A 193 0.76 38.26 -27.91
C LEU A 193 2.14 38.60 -27.31
N GLU A 194 3.09 37.68 -27.40
CA GLU A 194 4.49 37.90 -27.00
C GLU A 194 5.11 39.00 -27.87
N GLU A 195 4.92 38.93 -29.18
CA GLU A 195 5.43 39.92 -30.14
C GLU A 195 4.73 41.28 -30.02
N ARG A 196 3.41 41.27 -29.78
CA ARG A 196 2.61 42.50 -29.77
C ARG A 196 2.88 43.35 -28.54
N TYR A 197 2.94 42.75 -27.36
CA TYR A 197 3.08 43.50 -26.11
C TYR A 197 3.80 42.73 -25.00
N ARG A 198 4.57 41.67 -25.30
CA ARG A 198 5.27 40.84 -24.31
C ARG A 198 4.36 40.04 -23.39
N ALA A 199 3.20 39.64 -23.90
CA ALA A 199 2.27 38.72 -23.24
C ALA A 199 2.11 39.01 -21.73
N TRP A 200 2.56 38.09 -20.86
CA TRP A 200 2.39 38.15 -19.41
C TRP A 200 3.10 39.33 -18.72
N LEU A 201 4.05 40.00 -19.36
CA LEU A 201 4.65 41.23 -18.84
C LEU A 201 3.71 42.43 -18.95
N SER A 202 2.70 42.37 -19.81
CA SER A 202 1.73 43.45 -20.00
C SER A 202 0.40 43.13 -19.34
N SER A 203 -0.17 44.12 -18.65
CA SER A 203 -1.55 44.03 -18.13
C SER A 203 -2.61 43.85 -19.24
N LYS A 204 -2.29 44.15 -20.50
CA LYS A 204 -3.17 43.91 -21.65
C LYS A 204 -3.56 42.44 -21.82
N VAL A 205 -2.70 41.51 -21.39
CA VAL A 205 -2.97 40.06 -21.46
C VAL A 205 -4.19 39.65 -20.64
N GLN A 206 -4.54 40.42 -19.60
CA GLN A 206 -5.69 40.13 -18.75
C GLN A 206 -6.99 40.18 -19.54
N GLU A 207 -7.10 41.14 -20.47
CA GLU A 207 -8.26 41.29 -21.34
C GLU A 207 -8.29 40.23 -22.43
N ASP A 208 -7.14 39.88 -23.01
CA ASP A 208 -7.00 38.80 -23.99
C ASP A 208 -7.33 37.43 -23.37
N PHE A 209 -6.86 37.14 -22.15
CA PHE A 209 -7.16 35.89 -21.45
C PHE A 209 -8.62 35.82 -21.02
N LYS A 210 -9.20 36.93 -20.55
CA LYS A 210 -10.65 37.02 -20.27
C LYS A 210 -11.48 36.71 -21.51
N TYR A 211 -11.13 37.31 -22.66
CA TYR A 211 -11.80 37.06 -23.93
C TYR A 211 -11.66 35.60 -24.38
N TYR A 212 -10.46 35.04 -24.27
CA TYR A 212 -10.23 33.62 -24.57
C TYR A 212 -11.07 32.69 -23.68
N ALA A 213 -11.08 32.95 -22.37
CA ALA A 213 -11.88 32.18 -21.41
C ALA A 213 -13.38 32.28 -21.75
N ASP A 214 -13.88 33.47 -22.10
CA ASP A 214 -15.27 33.69 -22.53
C ASP A 214 -15.64 32.81 -23.75
N ILE A 215 -14.77 32.79 -24.77
CA ILE A 215 -14.93 31.92 -25.94
C ILE A 215 -14.96 30.45 -25.51
N CYS A 216 -14.02 29.98 -24.69
CA CYS A 216 -14.04 28.59 -24.21
C CYS A 216 -15.30 28.24 -23.40
N PHE A 217 -15.73 29.10 -22.49
CA PHE A 217 -16.93 28.85 -21.67
C PHE A 217 -18.21 28.84 -22.51
N SER A 218 -18.31 29.73 -23.50
CA SER A 218 -19.47 29.78 -24.40
C SER A 218 -19.58 28.56 -25.31
N PHE A 219 -18.46 28.08 -25.86
CA PHE A 219 -18.46 26.95 -26.80
C PHE A 219 -18.46 25.57 -26.12
N PHE A 220 -17.89 25.45 -24.92
CA PHE A 220 -17.65 24.14 -24.29
C PHE A 220 -18.28 23.98 -22.90
N GLY A 221 -18.63 25.08 -22.24
CA GLY A 221 -19.04 25.07 -20.83
C GLY A 221 -20.40 24.41 -20.56
N ASP A 222 -21.21 24.18 -21.59
CA ASP A 222 -22.41 23.36 -21.47
C ASP A 222 -22.09 21.92 -21.01
N ARG A 223 -20.94 21.40 -21.46
CA ARG A 223 -20.47 20.01 -21.25
C ARG A 223 -19.33 19.88 -20.24
N VAL A 224 -18.50 20.91 -20.09
CA VAL A 224 -17.34 20.90 -19.17
C VAL A 224 -17.77 21.36 -17.76
N LYS A 225 -17.53 20.51 -16.76
CA LYS A 225 -17.91 20.79 -15.35
C LYS A 225 -16.75 21.19 -14.45
N TYR A 226 -15.51 20.99 -14.88
CA TYR A 226 -14.31 21.38 -14.15
C TYR A 226 -13.39 22.21 -15.05
N TRP A 227 -13.16 23.45 -14.64
CA TRP A 227 -12.31 24.40 -15.34
C TRP A 227 -11.11 24.78 -14.46
N ALA A 228 -9.90 24.56 -14.95
CA ALA A 228 -8.69 25.16 -14.43
C ALA A 228 -8.28 26.31 -15.34
N THR A 229 -8.04 27.50 -14.81
CA THR A 229 -7.57 28.62 -15.65
C THR A 229 -6.13 28.41 -16.09
N PHE A 230 -5.24 28.06 -15.14
CA PHE A 230 -3.80 27.91 -15.37
C PHE A 230 -3.35 26.55 -14.88
N ASN A 231 -2.44 25.91 -15.63
CA ASN A 231 -1.50 24.95 -15.06
C ASN A 231 -0.24 25.67 -14.57
N GLU A 232 0.09 25.49 -13.29
CA GLU A 232 1.40 25.82 -12.68
C GLU A 232 1.95 27.20 -13.05
N PRO A 233 1.18 28.29 -12.83
CA PRO A 233 1.62 29.63 -13.21
C PRO A 233 2.88 30.08 -12.46
N ASN A 234 3.14 29.50 -11.28
CA ASN A 234 4.39 29.67 -10.55
C ASN A 234 5.61 29.12 -11.32
N VAL A 235 5.46 28.02 -12.04
CA VAL A 235 6.52 27.47 -12.88
C VAL A 235 6.76 28.37 -14.10
N VAL A 236 5.71 28.90 -14.73
CA VAL A 236 5.85 29.86 -15.86
C VAL A 236 6.61 31.11 -15.42
N ALA A 237 6.22 31.73 -14.31
CA ALA A 237 6.86 32.94 -13.81
C ALA A 237 8.34 32.71 -13.48
N ILE A 238 8.68 31.56 -12.88
CA ILE A 238 10.06 31.23 -12.51
C ILE A 238 10.87 30.81 -13.75
N ARG A 239 10.41 29.81 -14.50
CA ARG A 239 11.18 29.22 -15.60
C ARG A 239 11.23 30.11 -16.84
N GLY A 240 10.18 30.89 -17.11
CA GLY A 240 10.12 31.80 -18.25
C GLY A 240 10.84 33.13 -18.02
N TYR A 241 10.68 33.70 -16.81
CA TYR A 241 11.07 35.09 -16.54
C TYR A 241 12.13 35.26 -15.44
N ARG A 242 12.48 34.22 -14.67
CA ARG A 242 13.59 34.25 -13.72
C ARG A 242 14.81 33.51 -14.23
N SER A 243 14.68 32.22 -14.54
CA SER A 243 15.80 31.41 -15.04
C SER A 243 15.87 31.38 -16.56
N GLY A 244 14.78 31.72 -17.25
CA GLY A 244 14.69 31.76 -18.71
C GLY A 244 14.93 30.42 -19.40
N ILE A 245 14.71 29.30 -18.71
CA ILE A 245 14.80 27.96 -19.30
C ILE A 245 13.56 27.59 -20.11
N TYR A 246 12.42 28.24 -19.86
CA TYR A 246 11.19 28.11 -20.63
C TYR A 246 10.98 29.35 -21.51
N PRO A 247 10.14 29.28 -22.56
CA PRO A 247 9.73 30.47 -23.28
C PRO A 247 9.09 31.50 -22.34
N PRO A 248 9.33 32.81 -22.57
CA PRO A 248 10.06 33.38 -23.71
C PRO A 248 11.59 33.42 -23.58
N SER A 249 12.18 32.77 -22.56
CA SER A 249 13.60 32.83 -22.22
C SER A 249 14.06 34.26 -21.93
N HIS A 250 13.32 34.91 -21.03
CA HIS A 250 13.44 36.34 -20.77
C HIS A 250 13.94 36.56 -19.34
N CYS A 251 15.27 36.57 -19.18
CA CYS A 251 15.94 36.63 -17.89
C CYS A 251 17.19 37.53 -17.92
N SER A 252 17.85 37.67 -16.77
CA SER A 252 19.16 38.30 -16.59
C SER A 252 20.16 37.41 -15.84
N SER A 253 21.45 37.63 -16.10
CA SER A 253 22.55 37.05 -15.31
C SER A 253 22.49 37.55 -13.85
N PRO A 254 22.79 36.71 -12.84
CA PRO A 254 23.31 35.34 -12.92
C PRO A 254 22.24 34.23 -12.95
N PHE A 255 20.96 34.58 -13.03
CA PHE A 255 19.86 33.61 -12.88
C PHE A 255 19.69 32.69 -14.09
N GLY A 256 20.04 33.15 -15.28
CA GLY A 256 20.03 32.37 -16.51
C GLY A 256 20.96 32.96 -17.56
N ASN A 257 21.06 32.28 -18.71
CA ASN A 257 21.96 32.67 -19.79
C ASN A 257 21.31 33.62 -20.81
N CYS A 258 20.18 34.23 -20.46
CA CYS A 258 19.52 35.29 -21.24
C CYS A 258 19.92 36.68 -20.74
N SER A 259 19.76 37.67 -21.62
CA SER A 259 20.04 39.09 -21.36
C SER A 259 18.86 40.00 -21.68
N GLY A 260 17.67 39.42 -21.87
CA GLY A 260 16.48 40.13 -22.34
C GLY A 260 15.64 40.78 -21.25
N GLY A 261 15.75 40.32 -20.01
CA GLY A 261 14.82 40.66 -18.92
C GLY A 261 15.47 41.06 -17.60
N ASP A 262 14.65 41.13 -16.56
CA ASP A 262 15.01 41.45 -15.18
C ASP A 262 14.46 40.36 -14.25
N SER A 263 15.31 39.35 -14.00
CA SER A 263 15.00 38.20 -13.16
C SER A 263 14.66 38.55 -11.71
N GLU A 264 14.97 39.77 -11.26
CA GLU A 264 14.68 40.22 -9.90
C GLU A 264 13.29 40.85 -9.77
N LYS A 265 12.69 41.30 -10.88
CA LYS A 265 11.44 42.08 -10.86
C LYS A 265 10.33 41.49 -11.73
N GLU A 266 10.65 41.11 -12.96
CA GLU A 266 9.68 40.69 -13.96
C GLU A 266 8.87 39.44 -13.61
N PRO A 267 9.41 38.41 -12.91
CA PRO A 267 8.60 37.28 -12.43
C PRO A 267 7.40 37.71 -11.60
N PHE A 268 7.54 38.77 -10.79
CA PHE A 268 6.48 39.31 -9.94
C PHE A 268 5.42 40.09 -10.72
N ILE A 269 5.83 40.81 -11.77
CA ILE A 269 4.91 41.46 -12.70
C ILE A 269 4.09 40.41 -13.47
N VAL A 270 4.76 39.37 -13.97
CA VAL A 270 4.14 38.25 -14.69
C VAL A 270 3.11 37.54 -13.80
N ALA A 271 3.50 37.14 -12.60
CA ALA A 271 2.59 36.50 -11.67
C ALA A 271 1.40 37.39 -11.31
N HIS A 272 1.62 38.68 -11.09
CA HIS A 272 0.55 39.64 -10.84
C HIS A 272 -0.47 39.67 -12.00
N ASN A 273 -0.01 39.76 -13.25
CA ASN A 273 -0.88 39.71 -14.41
C ASN A 273 -1.60 38.36 -14.56
N MET A 274 -0.95 37.23 -14.26
CA MET A 274 -1.58 35.90 -14.28
C MET A 274 -2.66 35.76 -13.20
N ILE A 275 -2.42 36.27 -11.99
CA ILE A 275 -3.39 36.30 -10.89
C ILE A 275 -4.63 37.11 -11.28
N LEU A 276 -4.45 38.30 -11.86
CA LEU A 276 -5.58 39.12 -12.32
C LEU A 276 -6.29 38.53 -13.53
N SER A 277 -5.56 37.86 -14.43
CA SER A 277 -6.15 37.11 -15.54
C SER A 277 -7.01 35.94 -15.05
N HIS A 278 -6.55 35.22 -14.03
CA HIS A 278 -7.34 34.18 -13.35
C HIS A 278 -8.62 34.79 -12.78
N ALA A 279 -8.50 35.87 -11.99
CA ALA A 279 -9.64 36.53 -11.37
C ALA A 279 -10.64 37.06 -12.42
N ALA A 280 -10.17 37.59 -13.55
CA ALA A 280 -11.00 38.02 -14.67
C ALA A 280 -11.77 36.86 -15.32
N ALA A 281 -11.12 35.71 -15.53
CA ALA A 281 -11.74 34.50 -16.06
C ALA A 281 -12.77 33.90 -15.08
N VAL A 282 -12.46 33.87 -13.78
CA VAL A 282 -13.43 33.44 -12.76
C VAL A 282 -14.62 34.39 -12.71
N SER A 283 -14.39 35.70 -12.70
CA SER A 283 -15.45 36.70 -12.65
C SER A 283 -16.45 36.53 -13.80
N ILE A 284 -15.96 36.35 -15.04
CA ILE A 284 -16.85 36.13 -16.19
C ILE A 284 -17.58 34.78 -16.10
N TYR A 285 -16.90 33.72 -15.65
CA TYR A 285 -17.54 32.41 -15.46
C TYR A 285 -18.67 32.51 -14.44
N ARG A 286 -18.41 33.08 -13.26
CA ARG A 286 -19.41 33.22 -12.19
C ARG A 286 -20.61 34.05 -12.62
N THR A 287 -20.36 35.18 -13.28
CA THR A 287 -21.41 36.16 -13.61
C THR A 287 -22.27 35.72 -14.79
N GLN A 288 -21.70 35.07 -15.80
CA GLN A 288 -22.41 34.76 -17.04
C GLN A 288 -22.79 33.28 -17.22
N TYR A 289 -21.97 32.36 -16.70
CA TYR A 289 -22.01 30.96 -17.09
C TYR A 289 -22.34 29.99 -15.95
N GLN A 290 -21.75 30.16 -14.77
CA GLN A 290 -21.78 29.17 -13.68
C GLN A 290 -23.20 28.79 -13.28
N LYS A 291 -24.12 29.76 -13.16
CA LYS A 291 -25.52 29.49 -12.83
C LYS A 291 -26.24 28.62 -13.87
N LYS A 292 -25.88 28.76 -15.15
CA LYS A 292 -26.50 28.02 -16.27
C LYS A 292 -25.82 26.67 -16.53
N GLN A 293 -24.51 26.63 -16.37
CA GLN A 293 -23.66 25.49 -16.74
C GLN A 293 -23.38 24.55 -15.56
N GLY A 294 -23.43 25.04 -14.32
CA GLY A 294 -23.25 24.24 -13.11
C GLY A 294 -21.84 23.69 -12.92
N GLY A 295 -20.83 24.27 -13.58
CA GLY A 295 -19.43 23.86 -13.41
C GLY A 295 -18.72 24.59 -12.27
N ARG A 296 -17.48 24.16 -12.04
CA ARG A 296 -16.57 24.67 -11.01
C ARG A 296 -15.31 25.19 -11.67
N ILE A 297 -14.76 26.29 -11.14
CA ILE A 297 -13.56 26.90 -11.68
C ILE A 297 -12.49 27.07 -10.60
N GLY A 298 -11.24 26.76 -10.95
CA GLY A 298 -10.10 26.78 -10.05
C GLY A 298 -8.79 27.06 -10.77
N ILE A 299 -7.70 26.83 -10.06
CA ILE A 299 -6.32 27.03 -10.53
C ILE A 299 -5.47 25.83 -10.09
N VAL A 300 -4.51 25.43 -10.93
CA VAL A 300 -3.60 24.32 -10.63
C VAL A 300 -2.22 24.87 -10.27
N MET A 301 -1.69 24.43 -9.13
CA MET A 301 -0.39 24.87 -8.62
C MET A 301 0.64 23.74 -8.65
N SER A 302 1.87 24.08 -9.02
CA SER A 302 3.01 23.19 -8.79
C SER A 302 3.39 23.29 -7.33
N THR A 303 3.48 22.16 -6.64
CA THR A 303 3.70 22.10 -5.20
C THR A 303 4.90 21.25 -4.86
N VAL A 304 5.67 21.74 -3.89
CA VAL A 304 6.83 21.05 -3.33
C VAL A 304 6.70 21.16 -1.82
N TRP A 305 6.89 20.04 -1.12
CA TRP A 305 6.98 20.11 0.33
C TRP A 305 8.41 20.44 0.76
N TYR A 306 8.51 21.34 1.74
CA TYR A 306 9.77 21.85 2.24
C TYR A 306 9.97 21.44 3.70
N GLU A 307 10.97 20.59 3.94
CA GLU A 307 11.40 20.22 5.28
C GLU A 307 12.48 21.20 5.76
N PRO A 308 12.48 21.66 7.01
CA PRO A 308 13.60 22.42 7.52
C PRO A 308 14.85 21.53 7.63
N ILE A 309 16.01 22.02 7.18
CA ILE A 309 17.25 21.23 7.18
C ILE A 309 17.72 20.93 8.61
N SER A 310 17.37 21.77 9.58
CA SER A 310 17.62 21.54 11.00
C SER A 310 16.40 21.88 11.86
N ASN A 311 16.47 21.59 13.15
CA ASN A 311 15.41 21.96 14.09
C ASN A 311 15.49 23.43 14.55
N SER A 312 16.41 24.23 13.99
CA SER A 312 16.54 25.64 14.28
C SER A 312 15.24 26.40 13.98
N PHE A 313 15.01 27.48 14.72
CA PHE A 313 13.85 28.32 14.50
C PHE A 313 13.93 28.98 13.11
N GLU A 314 15.13 29.37 12.70
CA GLU A 314 15.43 30.03 11.44
C GLU A 314 15.13 29.13 10.23
N ASP A 315 15.51 27.85 10.27
CA ASP A 315 15.25 26.91 9.16
C ASP A 315 13.76 26.55 9.07
N LYS A 316 13.05 26.48 10.20
CA LYS A 316 11.58 26.31 10.21
C LYS A 316 10.87 27.51 9.59
N LEU A 317 11.29 28.73 9.93
CA LEU A 317 10.79 29.95 9.26
C LEU A 317 11.15 29.96 7.77
N ALA A 318 12.35 29.51 7.40
CA ALA A 318 12.76 29.41 6.01
C ALA A 318 11.92 28.43 5.21
N ALA A 319 11.53 27.28 5.79
CA ALA A 319 10.61 26.34 5.14
C ALA A 319 9.23 26.98 4.86
N GLY A 320 8.68 27.73 5.82
CA GLY A 320 7.44 28.50 5.62
C GLY A 320 7.58 29.57 4.53
N ARG A 321 8.70 30.31 4.55
CA ARG A 321 9.01 31.33 3.54
C ARG A 321 9.23 30.73 2.14
N ALA A 322 9.82 29.54 2.03
CA ALA A 322 9.93 28.82 0.77
C ALA A 322 8.55 28.49 0.17
N GLN A 323 7.56 28.14 1.01
CA GLN A 323 6.18 28.00 0.56
C GLN A 323 5.60 29.34 0.07
N SER A 324 5.87 30.43 0.79
CA SER A 324 5.47 31.78 0.42
C SER A 324 5.98 32.21 -0.95
N PHE A 325 7.24 31.90 -1.27
CA PHE A 325 7.88 32.24 -2.54
C PHE A 325 7.63 31.25 -3.69
N TYR A 326 6.79 30.23 -3.48
CA TYR A 326 6.51 29.22 -4.49
C TYR A 326 5.02 29.05 -4.78
N MET A 327 4.25 28.46 -3.86
CA MET A 327 2.82 28.21 -4.05
C MET A 327 1.96 29.35 -3.51
N ASN A 328 2.22 29.80 -2.28
CA ASN A 328 1.34 30.78 -1.62
C ASN A 328 1.40 32.14 -2.32
N TRP A 329 2.48 32.44 -3.04
CA TRP A 329 2.61 33.60 -3.92
C TRP A 329 1.38 33.81 -4.81
N PHE A 330 0.78 32.73 -5.32
CA PHE A 330 -0.43 32.80 -6.14
C PHE A 330 -1.70 32.58 -5.32
N LEU A 331 -1.72 31.59 -4.42
CA LEU A 331 -2.93 31.22 -3.70
C LEU A 331 -3.33 32.25 -2.63
N ASP A 332 -2.40 32.91 -1.95
CA ASP A 332 -2.74 33.93 -0.95
C ASP A 332 -3.45 35.13 -1.58
N PRO A 333 -2.99 35.73 -2.69
CA PRO A 333 -3.75 36.77 -3.36
C PRO A 333 -5.16 36.34 -3.78
N ILE A 334 -5.28 35.12 -4.31
CA ILE A 334 -6.56 34.62 -4.85
C ILE A 334 -7.55 34.29 -3.73
N VAL A 335 -7.08 33.72 -2.62
CA VAL A 335 -7.94 33.24 -1.53
C VAL A 335 -8.05 34.25 -0.38
N LEU A 336 -6.96 34.94 -0.06
CA LEU A 336 -6.85 35.86 1.09
C LEU A 336 -6.79 37.34 0.68
N GLY A 337 -6.75 37.65 -0.62
CA GLY A 337 -6.78 39.02 -1.14
C GLY A 337 -5.49 39.82 -0.93
N LYS A 338 -4.37 39.16 -0.63
CA LYS A 338 -3.06 39.81 -0.41
C LYS A 338 -1.91 38.85 -0.68
N TYR A 339 -0.74 39.39 -1.03
CA TYR A 339 0.47 38.56 -1.10
C TYR A 339 0.91 38.07 0.29
N PRO A 340 1.68 36.97 0.37
CA PRO A 340 2.25 36.50 1.62
C PRO A 340 3.06 37.59 2.32
N ILE A 341 2.97 37.67 3.65
CA ILE A 341 3.68 38.69 4.45
C ILE A 341 5.20 38.57 4.27
N GLU A 342 5.71 37.35 4.18
CA GLU A 342 7.14 37.10 4.02
C GLU A 342 7.67 37.64 2.67
N MET A 343 6.81 37.65 1.63
CA MET A 343 7.18 38.26 0.34
C MET A 343 7.22 39.78 0.43
N HIS A 344 6.26 40.41 1.12
CA HIS A 344 6.25 41.85 1.33
C HIS A 344 7.50 42.31 2.09
N GLU A 345 7.89 41.59 3.14
CA GLU A 345 9.06 41.93 3.96
C GLU A 345 10.37 41.83 3.17
N VAL A 346 10.52 40.81 2.33
CA VAL A 346 11.75 40.55 1.56
C VAL A 346 11.83 41.39 0.28
N LEU A 347 10.74 41.54 -0.46
CA LEU A 347 10.74 42.18 -1.79
C LEU A 347 10.44 43.67 -1.73
N GLN A 348 9.69 44.13 -0.73
CA GLN A 348 9.32 45.53 -0.55
C GLN A 348 8.71 46.13 -1.83
N SER A 349 9.31 47.17 -2.41
CA SER A 349 8.83 47.85 -3.61
C SER A 349 8.91 47.03 -4.91
N ASP A 350 9.62 45.90 -4.90
CA ASP A 350 9.74 45.04 -6.09
C ASP A 350 8.51 44.14 -6.28
N LEU A 351 7.68 43.99 -5.23
CA LEU A 351 6.42 43.25 -5.30
C LEU A 351 5.29 44.19 -5.77
N PRO A 352 4.54 43.85 -6.83
CA PRO A 352 3.40 44.66 -7.28
C PRO A 352 2.33 44.82 -6.20
N THR A 353 1.58 45.91 -6.28
CA THR A 353 0.46 46.21 -5.38
C THR A 353 -0.87 46.05 -6.10
N PHE A 354 -1.87 45.46 -5.44
CA PHE A 354 -3.24 45.42 -5.95
C PHE A 354 -3.94 46.76 -5.75
N SER A 355 -4.56 47.28 -6.80
CA SER A 355 -5.49 48.40 -6.70
C SER A 355 -6.81 47.98 -6.04
N GLU A 356 -7.66 48.94 -5.65
CA GLU A 356 -9.00 48.64 -5.14
C GLU A 356 -9.84 47.84 -6.14
N HIS A 357 -9.68 48.13 -7.43
CA HIS A 357 -10.35 47.38 -8.50
C HIS A 357 -9.88 45.92 -8.56
N ASP A 358 -8.57 45.69 -8.40
CA ASP A 358 -7.98 44.35 -8.41
C ASP A 358 -8.48 43.53 -7.21
N LEU A 359 -8.53 44.14 -6.03
CA LEU A 359 -9.04 43.51 -4.82
C LEU A 359 -10.53 43.15 -4.96
N GLU A 360 -11.33 43.98 -5.62
CA GLU A 360 -12.72 43.66 -5.92
C GLU A 360 -12.82 42.47 -6.89
N LEU A 361 -11.97 42.42 -7.91
CA LEU A 361 -11.93 41.32 -8.86
C LEU A 361 -11.55 39.99 -8.18
N LEU A 362 -10.58 40.01 -7.27
CA LEU A 362 -10.09 38.84 -6.52
C LEU A 362 -11.14 38.24 -5.57
N LYS A 363 -12.16 39.01 -5.14
CA LYS A 363 -13.30 38.47 -4.36
C LYS A 363 -14.08 37.38 -5.09
N SER A 364 -13.91 37.27 -6.41
CA SER A 364 -14.44 36.14 -7.18
C SER A 364 -13.90 34.79 -6.69
N GLY A 365 -12.72 34.74 -6.06
CA GLY A 365 -12.15 33.55 -5.43
C GLY A 365 -12.00 32.37 -6.40
N LEU A 366 -12.13 31.15 -5.88
CA LEU A 366 -12.10 29.90 -6.65
C LEU A 366 -13.01 28.83 -6.01
N ASP A 367 -13.35 27.80 -6.76
CA ASP A 367 -14.19 26.68 -6.28
C ASP A 367 -13.37 25.44 -5.88
N PHE A 368 -12.12 25.34 -6.32
CA PHE A 368 -11.19 24.26 -5.98
C PHE A 368 -9.72 24.66 -6.22
N ILE A 369 -8.79 23.93 -5.60
CA ILE A 369 -7.33 24.03 -5.83
C ILE A 369 -6.85 22.73 -6.49
N GLY A 370 -6.19 22.84 -7.65
CA GLY A 370 -5.48 21.74 -8.26
C GLY A 370 -4.04 21.66 -7.75
N ILE A 371 -3.57 20.45 -7.50
CA ILE A 371 -2.26 20.16 -6.94
C ILE A 371 -1.50 19.27 -7.91
N ASN A 372 -0.38 19.80 -8.40
CA ASN A 372 0.65 19.02 -9.06
C ASN A 372 1.77 18.79 -8.03
N HIS A 373 2.07 17.55 -7.69
CA HIS A 373 3.06 17.24 -6.66
C HIS A 373 3.89 16.02 -7.03
N TYR A 374 5.20 16.10 -6.84
CA TYR A 374 6.13 15.05 -7.24
C TYR A 374 7.20 14.69 -6.22
N THR A 375 7.64 15.67 -5.41
CA THR A 375 8.88 15.57 -4.63
C THR A 375 8.88 16.57 -3.46
N SER A 376 9.92 16.50 -2.63
CA SER A 376 10.17 17.37 -1.49
C SER A 376 11.64 17.76 -1.42
N PHE A 377 11.97 18.83 -0.68
CA PHE A 377 13.36 19.24 -0.45
C PHE A 377 13.58 19.74 0.97
N TYR A 378 14.84 19.73 1.42
CA TYR A 378 15.24 20.43 2.63
C TYR A 378 15.52 21.91 2.35
N ILE A 379 15.20 22.76 3.31
CA ILE A 379 15.40 24.21 3.27
C ILE A 379 16.35 24.65 4.38
N LYS A 380 17.36 25.43 4.00
CA LYS A 380 18.25 26.16 4.91
C LYS A 380 17.97 27.65 4.83
N ASN A 381 17.96 28.31 5.98
CA ASN A 381 17.84 29.75 6.06
C ASN A 381 19.10 30.47 5.53
N CYS A 382 18.91 31.50 4.71
CA CYS A 382 20.01 32.32 4.18
C CYS A 382 19.94 33.80 4.59
N ILE A 383 18.95 34.19 5.41
CA ILE A 383 18.84 35.56 5.93
C ILE A 383 19.74 35.76 7.17
N PHE A 384 19.71 34.78 8.08
CA PHE A 384 20.36 34.86 9.40
C PHE A 384 21.55 33.90 9.52
N SER A 385 21.92 33.21 8.45
CA SER A 385 22.93 32.16 8.46
C SER A 385 23.81 32.23 7.21
N VAL A 386 25.08 31.84 7.35
CA VAL A 386 25.98 31.74 6.19
C VAL A 386 25.44 30.67 5.24
N CYS A 387 25.22 31.08 4.00
CA CYS A 387 24.54 30.29 2.98
C CYS A 387 25.39 30.26 1.71
N GLU A 388 25.53 29.07 1.15
CA GLU A 388 26.25 28.85 -0.10
C GLU A 388 25.38 29.29 -1.28
N PRO A 389 25.98 29.67 -2.42
CA PRO A 389 25.22 29.88 -3.65
C PRO A 389 24.47 28.62 -4.06
N GLY A 390 23.19 28.75 -4.41
CA GLY A 390 22.38 27.62 -4.87
C GLY A 390 20.91 27.99 -5.05
N PRO A 391 20.09 27.06 -5.57
CA PRO A 391 18.65 27.30 -5.76
C PRO A 391 17.98 27.68 -4.44
N GLY A 392 17.22 28.76 -4.42
CA GLY A 392 16.58 29.27 -3.21
C GLY A 392 17.39 30.32 -2.44
N ALA A 393 18.69 30.46 -2.68
CA ALA A 393 19.55 31.34 -1.90
C ALA A 393 19.37 32.84 -2.23
N THR A 394 18.62 33.19 -3.26
CA THR A 394 18.48 34.57 -3.74
C THR A 394 17.31 35.32 -3.09
N LYS A 395 17.32 36.66 -3.17
CA LYS A 395 16.22 37.51 -2.68
C LYS A 395 14.88 37.10 -3.27
N THR A 396 14.83 36.84 -4.57
CA THR A 396 13.58 36.51 -5.28
C THR A 396 13.08 35.10 -5.05
N GLU A 397 13.86 34.26 -4.38
CA GLU A 397 13.47 32.94 -3.89
C GLU A 397 13.31 32.93 -2.36
N GLY A 398 13.35 34.10 -1.73
CA GLY A 398 13.13 34.27 -0.31
C GLY A 398 14.31 33.86 0.57
N PHE A 399 15.54 33.78 0.06
CA PHE A 399 16.70 33.39 0.88
C PHE A 399 16.46 32.08 1.68
N ALA A 400 15.94 31.08 0.98
CA ALA A 400 15.57 29.77 1.49
C ALA A 400 16.25 28.69 0.63
N LEU A 401 17.56 28.48 0.85
CA LEU A 401 18.38 27.57 0.06
C LEU A 401 17.80 26.15 0.11
N ARG A 402 17.50 25.64 -1.07
CA ARG A 402 16.91 24.34 -1.31
C ARG A 402 18.00 23.31 -1.58
N THR A 403 17.94 22.19 -0.89
CA THR A 403 18.84 21.06 -1.11
C THR A 403 18.10 19.73 -1.01
N PRO A 404 18.42 18.73 -1.85
CA PRO A 404 17.84 17.41 -1.71
C PRO A 404 18.48 16.61 -0.58
N LYS A 405 19.59 17.10 0.01
CA LYS A 405 20.39 16.38 1.01
C LYS A 405 20.43 17.08 2.36
N LYS A 406 20.36 16.28 3.42
CA LYS A 406 20.66 16.64 4.80
C LYS A 406 21.72 15.68 5.33
N ASN A 407 22.86 16.20 5.76
CA ASN A 407 24.01 15.41 6.25
C ASN A 407 24.45 14.30 5.26
N GLY A 408 24.45 14.61 3.96
CA GLY A 408 24.82 13.66 2.90
C GLY A 408 23.70 12.71 2.46
N VAL A 409 22.58 12.63 3.20
CA VAL A 409 21.45 11.72 2.93
C VAL A 409 20.36 12.45 2.14
N PHE A 410 19.86 11.83 1.07
CA PHE A 410 18.75 12.37 0.28
C PHE A 410 17.42 12.36 1.04
N ILE A 411 16.52 13.29 0.73
CA ILE A 411 15.19 13.38 1.34
C ILE A 411 14.28 12.18 1.02
N GLY A 412 14.50 11.53 -0.11
CA GLY A 412 13.79 10.33 -0.56
C GLY A 412 14.59 9.62 -1.64
N ASP A 413 14.08 8.51 -2.17
CA ASP A 413 14.79 7.71 -3.17
C ASP A 413 15.02 8.53 -4.44
N SER A 414 16.25 8.56 -4.92
CA SER A 414 16.58 9.21 -6.19
C SER A 414 15.98 8.42 -7.34
N THR A 415 15.49 9.13 -8.34
CA THR A 415 15.06 8.53 -9.62
C THR A 415 16.07 8.85 -10.71
N GLU A 416 15.79 8.40 -11.94
CA GLU A 416 16.62 8.73 -13.11
C GLU A 416 16.47 10.20 -13.52
N VAL A 417 15.39 10.83 -13.08
CA VAL A 417 15.12 12.26 -13.21
C VAL A 417 15.69 12.99 -11.99
N GLU A 418 16.72 13.80 -12.21
CA GLU A 418 17.59 14.36 -11.15
C GLU A 418 16.87 15.20 -10.09
N TRP A 419 15.74 15.82 -10.44
CA TRP A 419 14.96 16.66 -9.55
C TRP A 419 13.87 15.88 -8.78
N LEU A 420 13.58 14.64 -9.15
CA LEU A 420 12.47 13.84 -8.61
C LEU A 420 12.99 12.83 -7.59
N PHE A 421 12.61 13.06 -6.32
CA PHE A 421 12.91 12.21 -5.17
C PHE A 421 11.61 11.63 -4.62
N VAL A 422 11.56 10.31 -4.42
CA VAL A 422 10.37 9.62 -3.93
C VAL A 422 10.20 9.86 -2.44
N TYR A 423 9.33 10.80 -2.09
CA TYR A 423 8.99 11.14 -0.70
C TYR A 423 7.48 11.28 -0.51
N PRO A 424 6.72 10.17 -0.41
CA PRO A 424 5.25 10.18 -0.39
C PRO A 424 4.65 11.00 0.76
N ARG A 425 5.35 11.07 1.90
CA ARG A 425 4.95 11.90 3.05
C ARG A 425 4.84 13.39 2.70
N GLY A 426 5.56 13.84 1.66
CA GLY A 426 5.44 15.19 1.11
C GLY A 426 4.03 15.49 0.58
N MET A 427 3.37 14.52 -0.04
CA MET A 427 1.99 14.64 -0.53
C MET A 427 1.03 14.85 0.64
N GLU A 428 1.12 14.00 1.66
CA GLU A 428 0.30 14.08 2.86
C GLU A 428 0.42 15.47 3.53
N LYS A 429 1.67 15.94 3.72
CA LYS A 429 1.96 17.22 4.35
C LYS A 429 1.50 18.41 3.51
N THR A 430 1.70 18.37 2.19
CA THR A 430 1.26 19.42 1.27
C THR A 430 -0.26 19.58 1.30
N VAL A 431 -0.99 18.47 1.18
CA VAL A 431 -2.47 18.48 1.22
C VAL A 431 -2.98 18.96 2.58
N THR A 432 -2.36 18.51 3.67
CA THR A 432 -2.74 18.95 5.02
C THR A 432 -2.46 20.44 5.23
N TYR A 433 -1.34 20.95 4.73
CA TYR A 433 -1.00 22.37 4.80
C TYR A 433 -2.00 23.24 4.02
N ILE A 434 -2.37 22.84 2.80
CA ILE A 434 -3.37 23.55 1.98
C ILE A 434 -4.72 23.55 2.69
N LYS A 435 -5.13 22.40 3.26
CA LYS A 435 -6.35 22.29 4.09
C LYS A 435 -6.34 23.34 5.21
N GLU A 436 -5.27 23.38 6.00
CA GLU A 436 -5.18 24.26 7.18
C GLU A 436 -5.12 25.74 6.80
N ARG A 437 -4.37 26.09 5.74
CA ARG A 437 -4.18 27.47 5.31
C ARG A 437 -5.40 28.05 4.61
N TYR A 438 -6.06 27.26 3.77
CA TYR A 438 -7.11 27.72 2.87
C TYR A 438 -8.48 27.15 3.22
N ASN A 439 -8.73 26.93 4.52
CA ASN A 439 -10.03 26.54 5.06
C ASN A 439 -10.65 25.32 4.35
N ASN A 440 -9.81 24.32 4.05
CA ASN A 440 -10.20 23.06 3.41
C ASN A 440 -10.98 23.23 2.09
N ILE A 441 -10.61 24.23 1.28
CA ILE A 441 -11.12 24.35 -0.09
C ILE A 441 -10.93 23.00 -0.83
N PRO A 442 -11.91 22.55 -1.62
CA PRO A 442 -11.83 21.28 -2.33
C PRO A 442 -10.57 21.18 -3.20
N MET A 443 -9.89 20.04 -3.13
CA MET A 443 -8.62 19.78 -3.80
C MET A 443 -8.75 18.66 -4.83
N PHE A 444 -7.98 18.78 -5.90
CA PHE A 444 -7.77 17.70 -6.88
C PHE A 444 -6.27 17.51 -7.05
N ILE A 445 -5.77 16.29 -6.93
CA ILE A 445 -4.40 15.98 -7.35
C ILE A 445 -4.43 15.90 -8.87
N THR A 446 -4.11 17.01 -9.53
CA THR A 446 -4.26 17.20 -10.97
C THR A 446 -3.09 16.66 -11.76
N GLU A 447 -1.98 16.35 -11.07
CA GLU A 447 -0.79 15.74 -11.66
C GLU A 447 0.07 15.06 -10.57
N ASN A 448 0.35 13.76 -10.74
CA ASN A 448 1.35 13.02 -9.97
C ASN A 448 1.84 11.83 -10.81
N GLY A 449 3.15 11.60 -10.85
CA GLY A 449 3.72 10.58 -11.72
C GLY A 449 5.20 10.30 -11.47
N PHE A 450 5.73 9.29 -12.15
CA PHE A 450 7.11 8.85 -12.04
C PHE A 450 7.78 8.87 -13.43
N GLY A 451 8.83 9.69 -13.56
CA GLY A 451 9.59 9.85 -14.80
C GLY A 451 10.78 8.90 -14.85
N GLU A 452 11.01 8.33 -16.03
CA GLU A 452 12.18 7.48 -16.34
C GLU A 452 12.93 8.07 -17.53
N LYS A 453 14.26 7.90 -17.61
CA LYS A 453 15.03 8.35 -18.77
C LYS A 453 14.86 7.34 -19.90
N ASP A 454 14.77 7.85 -21.12
CA ASP A 454 14.68 7.00 -22.29
C ASP A 454 15.99 6.22 -22.48
N ASN A 455 15.87 4.91 -22.64
CA ASN A 455 17.02 4.03 -22.87
C ASN A 455 16.90 3.40 -24.26
N PRO A 456 17.64 3.90 -25.26
CA PRO A 456 17.54 3.42 -26.64
C PRO A 456 18.03 1.97 -26.84
N ILE A 457 18.65 1.35 -25.82
CA ILE A 457 19.10 -0.05 -25.82
C ILE A 457 18.06 -0.96 -25.14
N SER A 458 17.09 -0.40 -24.42
CA SER A 458 16.07 -1.19 -23.72
C SER A 458 15.05 -1.77 -24.71
N THR A 459 14.67 -3.03 -24.50
CA THR A 459 13.57 -3.64 -25.25
C THR A 459 12.24 -3.05 -24.79
N VAL A 460 11.24 -3.01 -25.67
CA VAL A 460 9.87 -2.60 -25.32
C VAL A 460 9.34 -3.40 -24.12
N GLU A 461 9.69 -4.70 -24.04
CA GLU A 461 9.33 -5.59 -22.91
C GLU A 461 9.87 -5.08 -21.56
N ASN A 462 11.10 -4.57 -21.51
CA ASN A 462 11.65 -3.99 -20.28
C ASN A 462 10.99 -2.65 -19.92
N SER A 463 10.64 -1.84 -20.93
CA SER A 463 9.97 -0.56 -20.73
C SER A 463 8.54 -0.72 -20.22
N VAL A 464 7.79 -1.73 -20.66
CA VAL A 464 6.41 -1.95 -20.18
C VAL A 464 6.33 -2.56 -18.76
N HIS A 465 7.42 -3.13 -18.23
CA HIS A 465 7.50 -3.68 -16.87
C HIS A 465 7.95 -2.64 -15.81
N ASP A 466 7.21 -1.54 -15.73
CA ASP A 466 7.53 -0.35 -14.93
C ASP A 466 7.13 -0.43 -13.44
N VAL A 467 7.68 -1.42 -12.73
CA VAL A 467 7.36 -1.70 -11.32
C VAL A 467 7.58 -0.47 -10.42
N LYS A 468 8.63 0.33 -10.67
CA LYS A 468 8.94 1.54 -9.89
C LYS A 468 7.85 2.61 -9.99
N ARG A 469 7.31 2.85 -11.19
CA ARG A 469 6.19 3.78 -11.41
C ARG A 469 4.94 3.32 -10.65
N LYS A 470 4.62 2.02 -10.74
CA LYS A 470 3.50 1.42 -9.99
C LYS A 470 3.67 1.57 -8.47
N ASP A 471 4.86 1.28 -7.95
CA ASP A 471 5.15 1.38 -6.50
C ASP A 471 5.12 2.84 -6.01
N TYR A 472 5.65 3.78 -6.82
CA TYR A 472 5.54 5.22 -6.57
C TYR A 472 4.06 5.64 -6.44
N MET A 473 3.25 5.35 -7.46
CA MET A 473 1.83 5.75 -7.48
C MET A 473 1.07 5.17 -6.29
N ASN A 474 1.32 3.90 -5.95
CA ASN A 474 0.69 3.27 -4.79
C ASN A 474 1.03 4.01 -3.48
N SER A 475 2.32 4.31 -3.26
CA SER A 475 2.75 4.99 -2.04
C SER A 475 2.20 6.42 -1.91
N TYR A 476 2.03 7.14 -3.02
CA TYR A 476 1.44 8.49 -3.04
C TYR A 476 -0.08 8.47 -2.85
N LEU A 477 -0.79 7.48 -3.39
CA LEU A 477 -2.22 7.28 -3.08
C LEU A 477 -2.44 6.93 -1.60
N ASP A 478 -1.57 6.12 -0.99
CA ASP A 478 -1.62 5.82 0.44
C ASP A 478 -1.43 7.09 1.29
N ALA A 479 -0.46 7.93 0.93
CA ALA A 479 -0.23 9.23 1.57
C ALA A 479 -1.42 10.20 1.38
N LEU A 480 -2.03 10.21 0.20
CA LEU A 480 -3.22 11.01 -0.07
C LEU A 480 -4.42 10.54 0.77
N ALA A 481 -4.62 9.23 0.87
CA ALA A 481 -5.65 8.64 1.72
C ALA A 481 -5.45 8.99 3.20
N MET A 482 -4.19 9.09 3.67
CA MET A 482 -3.89 9.58 5.03
C MET A 482 -4.31 11.04 5.21
N ALA A 483 -4.02 11.92 4.26
CA ALA A 483 -4.45 13.32 4.34
C ALA A 483 -5.99 13.45 4.34
N MET A 484 -6.68 12.65 3.53
CA MET A 484 -8.15 12.60 3.52
C MET A 484 -8.72 12.10 4.86
N ARG A 485 -8.11 11.09 5.47
CA ARG A 485 -8.46 10.64 6.84
C ARG A 485 -8.25 11.74 7.89
N LYS A 486 -7.28 12.64 7.67
CA LYS A 486 -7.08 13.85 8.49
C LYS A 486 -8.08 14.96 8.17
N GLY A 487 -9.08 14.71 7.32
CA GLY A 487 -10.16 15.63 6.99
C GLY A 487 -9.88 16.57 5.81
N ALA A 488 -8.88 16.28 4.97
CA ALA A 488 -8.68 17.02 3.73
C ALA A 488 -9.76 16.68 2.69
N ASP A 489 -10.38 17.69 2.08
CA ASP A 489 -11.39 17.53 1.03
C ASP A 489 -10.73 17.33 -0.33
N VAL A 490 -10.18 16.14 -0.57
CA VAL A 490 -9.64 15.74 -1.88
C VAL A 490 -10.70 14.98 -2.67
N ARG A 491 -10.94 15.39 -3.92
CA ARG A 491 -12.04 14.87 -4.76
C ARG A 491 -11.59 14.21 -6.06
N GLY A 492 -10.29 14.16 -6.34
CA GLY A 492 -9.78 13.43 -7.49
C GLY A 492 -8.26 13.29 -7.52
N TYR A 493 -7.81 12.33 -8.31
CA TYR A 493 -6.41 12.01 -8.58
C TYR A 493 -6.21 11.73 -10.07
N PHE A 494 -5.29 12.46 -10.68
CA PHE A 494 -4.96 12.38 -12.10
C PHE A 494 -3.50 11.92 -12.25
N ALA A 495 -3.33 10.68 -12.71
CA ALA A 495 -2.02 10.13 -13.02
C ALA A 495 -1.39 10.86 -14.20
N TRP A 496 -0.16 11.33 -14.01
CA TRP A 496 0.63 11.92 -15.10
C TRP A 496 1.61 10.88 -15.64
N SER A 497 1.50 10.48 -16.91
CA SER A 497 0.56 10.96 -17.96
C SER A 497 -0.08 9.79 -18.72
N LEU A 498 -1.05 10.05 -19.61
CA LEU A 498 -1.69 8.96 -20.36
C LEU A 498 -0.68 8.23 -21.25
N LEU A 499 0.13 9.00 -21.98
CA LEU A 499 1.10 8.53 -22.96
C LEU A 499 2.47 9.16 -22.66
N ASP A 500 3.54 8.45 -22.98
CA ASP A 500 4.85 9.06 -23.16
C ASP A 500 4.70 10.19 -24.18
N ASN A 501 5.19 11.38 -23.86
CA ASN A 501 4.90 12.58 -24.62
C ASN A 501 6.13 13.50 -24.70
N PHE A 502 6.00 14.67 -25.34
CA PHE A 502 7.08 15.66 -25.39
C PHE A 502 7.23 16.35 -24.02
N GLU A 503 8.29 16.05 -23.28
CA GLU A 503 8.51 16.51 -21.89
C GLU A 503 9.30 17.84 -21.84
N TRP A 504 8.74 18.88 -22.47
CA TRP A 504 9.26 20.25 -22.42
C TRP A 504 10.74 20.37 -22.85
N ILE A 505 11.62 20.83 -21.96
CA ILE A 505 13.05 21.01 -22.26
C ILE A 505 13.81 19.68 -22.38
N ASP A 506 13.27 18.60 -21.81
CA ASP A 506 13.86 17.27 -21.88
C ASP A 506 13.55 16.57 -23.21
N GLY A 507 12.71 17.17 -24.06
CA GLY A 507 12.32 16.60 -25.36
C GLY A 507 11.64 15.25 -25.17
N TYR A 508 12.11 14.24 -25.90
CA TYR A 508 11.60 12.88 -25.81
C TYR A 508 12.46 11.96 -24.92
N THR A 509 13.41 12.54 -24.17
CA THR A 509 14.38 11.78 -23.36
C THR A 509 13.86 11.35 -21.99
N VAL A 510 12.68 11.81 -21.57
CA VAL A 510 12.03 11.44 -20.31
C VAL A 510 10.62 10.92 -20.60
N ARG A 511 10.18 9.91 -19.83
CA ARG A 511 8.91 9.21 -20.05
C ARG A 511 8.10 9.09 -18.77
N PHE A 512 6.92 9.71 -18.76
CA PHE A 512 5.93 9.63 -17.66
C PHE A 512 4.71 8.77 -17.99
N GLY A 513 4.56 8.33 -19.24
CA GLY A 513 3.34 7.72 -19.73
C GLY A 513 2.99 6.40 -19.09
N LEU A 514 1.71 6.24 -18.74
CA LEU A 514 1.10 4.93 -18.45
C LEU A 514 1.15 4.01 -19.68
N HIS A 515 1.17 4.58 -20.88
CA HIS A 515 1.43 3.87 -22.13
C HIS A 515 2.75 4.34 -22.72
N HIS A 516 3.58 3.36 -23.09
CA HIS A 516 4.76 3.60 -23.89
C HIS A 516 4.37 4.07 -25.30
N VAL A 517 5.08 5.07 -25.82
CA VAL A 517 4.95 5.51 -27.22
C VAL A 517 6.27 5.29 -27.95
N ASP A 518 6.23 4.50 -29.02
CA ASP A 518 7.30 4.49 -30.01
C ASP A 518 7.17 5.75 -30.86
N TYR A 519 8.08 6.71 -30.70
CA TYR A 519 7.97 8.00 -31.40
C TYR A 519 8.18 7.92 -32.92
N ALA A 520 8.74 6.83 -33.44
CA ALA A 520 8.95 6.65 -34.88
C ALA A 520 7.68 6.13 -35.57
N THR A 521 6.97 5.19 -34.93
CA THR A 521 5.73 4.59 -35.46
C THR A 521 4.47 5.21 -34.87
N LEU A 522 4.65 5.94 -33.75
CA LEU A 522 3.61 6.43 -32.86
C LEU A 522 2.73 5.29 -32.31
N GLU A 523 3.24 4.06 -32.19
CA GLU A 523 2.50 2.93 -31.59
C GLU A 523 2.40 3.08 -30.06
N ARG A 524 1.23 2.76 -29.48
CA ARG A 524 0.94 2.90 -28.04
C ARG A 524 0.88 1.51 -27.40
N THR A 525 1.73 1.27 -26.40
CA THR A 525 1.78 0.00 -25.68
C THR A 525 1.51 0.21 -24.18
N PRO A 526 0.50 -0.45 -23.57
CA PRO A 526 0.21 -0.27 -22.15
C PRO A 526 1.36 -0.80 -21.28
N ARG A 527 1.75 -0.01 -20.26
CA ARG A 527 2.69 -0.46 -19.22
C ARG A 527 1.95 -1.18 -18.09
N LEU A 528 2.69 -1.83 -17.19
CA LEU A 528 2.15 -2.45 -15.98
C LEU A 528 1.40 -1.44 -15.11
N SER A 529 1.89 -0.19 -15.03
CA SER A 529 1.22 0.90 -14.34
C SER A 529 -0.15 1.27 -14.94
N ALA A 530 -0.36 1.15 -16.26
CA ALA A 530 -1.68 1.37 -16.87
C ALA A 530 -2.71 0.33 -16.39
N ALA A 531 -2.32 -0.95 -16.38
CA ALA A 531 -3.18 -2.02 -15.88
C ALA A 531 -3.50 -1.83 -14.39
N TRP A 532 -2.54 -1.40 -13.58
CA TRP A 532 -2.75 -1.10 -12.16
C TRP A 532 -3.66 0.12 -11.96
N GLN A 533 -3.43 1.21 -12.71
CA GLN A 533 -4.26 2.41 -12.67
C GLN A 533 -5.71 2.07 -13.00
N GLY A 534 -5.95 1.15 -13.94
CA GLY A 534 -7.31 0.74 -14.27
C GLY A 534 -8.00 -0.11 -13.21
N VAL A 535 -7.25 -0.90 -12.44
CA VAL A 535 -7.79 -1.57 -11.24
C VAL A 535 -8.16 -0.53 -10.16
N SER A 536 -7.38 0.54 -10.03
CA SER A 536 -7.65 1.64 -9.09
C SER A 536 -8.82 2.54 -9.53
N ALA A 537 -8.98 2.79 -10.84
CA ALA A 537 -9.99 3.69 -11.40
C ALA A 537 -11.37 3.03 -11.60
N MET A 538 -11.43 1.76 -12.02
CA MET A 538 -12.71 1.09 -12.28
C MET A 538 -13.43 0.60 -11.02
N GLY A 539 -12.75 0.54 -9.88
CA GLY A 539 -13.12 -0.41 -8.83
C GLY A 539 -13.06 -1.84 -9.39
N ILE A 540 -12.89 -2.82 -8.52
CA ILE A 540 -12.43 -4.17 -8.92
C ILE A 540 -13.53 -4.99 -9.67
N LEU A 541 -14.59 -4.36 -10.18
CA LEU A 541 -15.78 -5.03 -10.72
C LEU A 541 -15.94 -5.01 -12.26
N LYS A 542 -15.29 -4.12 -13.03
CA LYS A 542 -15.61 -3.96 -14.47
C LYS A 542 -14.66 -4.69 -15.46
N VAL A 543 -13.38 -4.87 -15.13
CA VAL A 543 -12.41 -5.52 -16.07
C VAL A 543 -12.70 -7.01 -16.27
N LEU A 544 -13.28 -7.69 -15.27
CA LEU A 544 -13.73 -9.09 -15.40
C LEU A 544 -14.84 -9.27 -16.46
N PHE A 545 -15.54 -8.19 -16.84
CA PHE A 545 -16.66 -8.24 -17.76
C PHE A 545 -16.24 -8.19 -19.25
N LEU A 546 -15.07 -7.61 -19.59
CA LEU A 546 -14.65 -7.43 -20.99
C LEU A 546 -13.78 -8.59 -21.51
N LEU A 547 -13.02 -9.27 -20.64
CA LEU A 547 -12.19 -10.42 -21.04
C LEU A 547 -12.98 -11.72 -21.24
N GLU A 548 -14.19 -11.86 -20.66
CA GLU A 548 -15.05 -13.03 -20.89
C GLU A 548 -15.91 -12.94 -22.17
N ILE A 549 -16.05 -11.74 -22.77
CA ILE A 549 -16.94 -11.52 -23.93
C ILE A 549 -16.27 -11.90 -25.28
N LEU A 550 -14.94 -11.97 -25.37
CA LEU A 550 -14.25 -12.21 -26.65
C LEU A 550 -14.07 -13.70 -27.04
N LEU A 551 -14.50 -14.67 -26.22
CA LEU A 551 -14.20 -16.09 -26.46
C LEU A 551 -15.39 -17.06 -26.53
N LEU A 552 -16.66 -16.63 -26.51
CA LEU A 552 -17.80 -17.54 -26.76
C LEU A 552 -18.96 -16.94 -27.59
N PRO A 553 -19.72 -17.75 -28.35
CA PRO A 553 -20.69 -17.30 -29.35
C PRO A 553 -22.04 -16.84 -28.75
N PRO A 554 -22.86 -16.07 -29.52
CA PRO A 554 -24.01 -15.35 -28.99
C PRO A 554 -25.22 -16.27 -28.84
N SER A 555 -25.58 -16.62 -27.60
CA SER A 555 -26.98 -16.85 -27.23
C SER A 555 -27.18 -17.01 -25.72
N LEU A 556 -28.32 -16.47 -25.26
CA LEU A 556 -29.00 -16.60 -23.96
C LEU A 556 -28.78 -15.52 -22.89
N SER A 557 -29.87 -14.75 -22.76
CA SER A 557 -30.34 -13.78 -21.79
C SER A 557 -29.77 -13.79 -20.35
N CYS A 558 -29.53 -12.56 -19.89
CA CYS A 558 -29.11 -12.10 -18.58
C CYS A 558 -30.17 -12.33 -17.47
N ASP A 559 -29.75 -12.86 -16.31
CA ASP A 559 -30.49 -12.82 -15.04
C ASP A 559 -29.70 -11.95 -14.00
N PRO A 560 -30.26 -10.85 -13.45
CA PRO A 560 -29.52 -9.81 -12.71
C PRO A 560 -29.00 -10.16 -11.30
N LYS A 561 -28.89 -11.44 -10.91
CA LYS A 561 -28.51 -11.86 -9.55
C LYS A 561 -27.07 -12.35 -9.39
N ALA A 562 -26.28 -12.40 -10.45
CA ALA A 562 -24.91 -12.93 -10.41
C ALA A 562 -23.80 -11.88 -10.18
N LEU A 563 -24.10 -10.58 -10.17
CA LEU A 563 -23.08 -9.52 -10.17
C LEU A 563 -22.76 -8.99 -8.76
N LYS A 564 -22.16 -9.85 -7.91
CA LYS A 564 -21.75 -9.48 -6.54
C LYS A 564 -20.42 -10.15 -6.13
N LYS A 565 -19.30 -9.82 -6.79
CA LYS A 565 -17.90 -10.03 -6.35
C LYS A 565 -16.94 -9.50 -7.45
N SER A 566 -15.78 -8.87 -7.21
CA SER A 566 -14.97 -8.77 -5.98
C SER A 566 -13.81 -7.76 -6.16
N LEU A 567 -13.45 -6.96 -5.13
CA LEU A 567 -12.06 -7.01 -4.61
C LEU A 567 -11.77 -8.50 -4.46
N ASP A 568 -10.78 -9.10 -5.12
CA ASP A 568 -10.52 -10.54 -4.99
C ASP A 568 -9.99 -10.89 -3.58
N HIS A 569 -10.82 -10.66 -2.57
CA HIS A 569 -11.07 -11.51 -1.44
C HIS A 569 -11.86 -12.70 -1.98
N SER A 570 -11.16 -13.62 -2.64
CA SER A 570 -11.57 -15.01 -2.49
C SER A 570 -11.60 -15.25 -0.97
N PRO A 571 -12.78 -15.48 -0.39
CA PRO A 571 -12.84 -15.69 1.04
C PRO A 571 -11.93 -16.86 1.38
N PHE A 572 -11.29 -16.79 2.55
CA PHE A 572 -10.71 -18.01 3.10
C PHE A 572 -11.79 -19.11 3.10
N PRO A 573 -11.42 -20.39 2.97
CA PRO A 573 -12.37 -21.50 2.97
C PRO A 573 -13.41 -21.36 4.09
N SER A 574 -14.66 -21.78 3.86
CA SER A 574 -15.72 -21.64 4.88
C SER A 574 -15.41 -22.37 6.18
N ASN A 575 -14.54 -23.38 6.12
CA ASN A 575 -14.01 -24.13 7.26
C ASN A 575 -12.65 -23.61 7.77
N PHE A 576 -12.22 -22.42 7.33
CA PHE A 576 -10.97 -21.82 7.79
C PHE A 576 -11.05 -21.45 9.27
N LEU A 577 -10.00 -21.79 10.02
CA LEU A 577 -9.92 -21.52 11.45
C LEU A 577 -9.37 -20.11 11.68
N PHE A 578 -10.23 -19.18 12.03
CA PHE A 578 -9.83 -17.89 12.58
C PHE A 578 -9.79 -18.01 14.10
N GLY A 579 -8.61 -17.83 14.68
CA GLY A 579 -8.42 -17.97 16.11
C GLY A 579 -7.49 -16.93 16.72
N THR A 580 -7.31 -17.09 18.02
CA THR A 580 -6.25 -16.48 18.82
C THR A 580 -5.42 -17.59 19.47
N ALA A 581 -4.17 -17.28 19.83
CA ALA A 581 -3.26 -18.22 20.47
C ALA A 581 -2.89 -17.77 21.90
N SER A 582 -2.46 -18.75 22.70
CA SER A 582 -1.98 -18.62 24.08
C SER A 582 -1.09 -19.81 24.45
N SER A 583 -0.38 -19.70 25.57
CA SER A 583 0.39 -20.80 26.16
C SER A 583 0.14 -20.89 27.67
N SER A 584 0.25 -22.10 28.22
CA SER A 584 -0.05 -22.39 29.62
C SER A 584 0.71 -21.50 30.60
N TYR A 585 2.05 -21.47 30.54
CA TYR A 585 2.87 -20.68 31.46
C TYR A 585 2.61 -19.17 31.34
N GLN A 586 2.34 -18.67 30.13
CA GLN A 586 2.13 -17.24 29.90
C GLN A 586 0.72 -16.78 30.30
N PHE A 587 -0.25 -17.69 30.41
CA PHE A 587 -1.67 -17.36 30.63
C PHE A 587 -2.24 -17.86 31.95
N GLU A 588 -1.98 -19.12 32.34
CA GLU A 588 -2.77 -19.81 33.36
C GLU A 588 -2.60 -19.24 34.76
N GLY A 589 -1.37 -19.04 35.20
CA GLY A 589 -1.08 -18.82 36.62
C GLY A 589 -1.39 -20.05 37.47
N ALA A 590 -1.77 -19.80 38.72
CA ALA A 590 -2.13 -20.84 39.68
C ALA A 590 -1.05 -21.94 39.77
N TYR A 591 0.22 -21.51 39.82
CA TYR A 591 1.38 -22.36 39.53
C TYR A 591 1.59 -23.54 40.51
N LEU A 592 1.00 -23.49 41.71
CA LEU A 592 0.98 -24.57 42.72
C LEU A 592 -0.43 -25.04 43.11
N SER A 593 -1.46 -24.57 42.41
CA SER A 593 -2.85 -24.93 42.75
C SER A 593 -3.19 -26.33 42.26
N ASP A 594 -4.11 -26.99 42.98
CA ASP A 594 -4.74 -28.25 42.60
C ASP A 594 -3.74 -29.34 42.16
N GLY A 595 -2.64 -29.46 42.89
CA GLY A 595 -1.65 -30.53 42.71
C GLY A 595 -0.67 -30.34 41.55
N LYS A 596 -0.65 -29.17 40.88
CA LYS A 596 0.37 -28.85 39.87
C LYS A 596 1.79 -28.92 40.46
N GLY A 597 2.72 -29.53 39.73
CA GLY A 597 4.16 -29.49 40.01
C GLY A 597 4.86 -28.26 39.44
N LEU A 598 6.10 -28.03 39.87
CA LEU A 598 6.93 -26.98 39.28
C LEU A 598 7.33 -27.37 37.85
N SER A 599 7.21 -26.42 36.93
CA SER A 599 7.87 -26.52 35.64
C SER A 599 9.26 -25.90 35.65
N ASN A 600 10.01 -26.15 34.60
CA ASN A 600 11.29 -25.52 34.32
C ASN A 600 11.21 -23.99 34.30
N TRP A 601 10.10 -23.43 33.80
CA TRP A 601 9.87 -21.99 33.80
C TRP A 601 9.52 -21.42 35.17
N ASP A 602 8.78 -22.16 36.02
CA ASP A 602 8.61 -21.80 37.43
C ASP A 602 9.99 -21.66 38.10
N ALA A 603 10.80 -22.72 38.06
CA ALA A 603 12.11 -22.74 38.69
C ALA A 603 13.10 -21.71 38.10
N TYR A 604 12.94 -21.33 36.83
CA TYR A 604 13.79 -20.35 36.17
C TYR A 604 13.41 -18.91 36.51
N SER A 605 12.12 -18.55 36.47
CA SER A 605 11.67 -17.17 36.71
C SER A 605 11.76 -16.77 38.18
N HIS A 606 11.69 -17.73 39.12
CA HIS A 606 11.91 -17.47 40.55
C HIS A 606 13.37 -17.15 40.91
N LYS A 607 14.32 -17.31 39.98
CA LYS A 607 15.72 -16.92 40.19
C LYS A 607 15.91 -15.43 39.85
N PRO A 608 16.37 -14.59 40.78
CA PRO A 608 16.58 -13.17 40.53
C PRO A 608 17.52 -12.91 39.35
N GLY A 609 17.15 -11.96 38.48
CA GLY A 609 17.94 -11.53 37.33
C GLY A 609 17.67 -12.30 36.03
N ASN A 610 16.87 -13.37 36.06
CA ASN A 610 16.53 -14.14 34.86
C ASN A 610 15.42 -13.50 33.99
N ILE A 611 14.56 -12.68 34.60
CA ILE A 611 13.49 -11.95 33.91
C ILE A 611 13.77 -10.45 34.02
N ILE A 612 13.63 -9.71 32.91
CA ILE A 612 14.06 -8.30 32.80
C ILE A 612 13.40 -7.40 33.85
N ASP A 613 12.11 -7.59 34.13
CA ASP A 613 11.37 -6.82 35.14
C ASP A 613 11.29 -7.54 36.50
N GLY A 614 11.95 -8.68 36.65
CA GLY A 614 11.93 -9.51 37.86
C GLY A 614 10.59 -10.19 38.15
N SER A 615 9.64 -10.14 37.22
CA SER A 615 8.33 -10.79 37.36
C SER A 615 8.38 -12.30 37.06
N ASN A 616 7.25 -12.99 37.25
CA ASN A 616 7.10 -14.41 36.96
C ASN A 616 5.68 -14.74 36.46
N GLY A 617 5.48 -16.01 36.09
CA GLY A 617 4.19 -16.56 35.63
C GLY A 617 3.27 -17.08 36.74
N ASP A 618 3.52 -16.77 38.03
CA ASP A 618 2.79 -17.38 39.15
C ASP A 618 1.28 -17.12 39.08
N VAL A 619 0.93 -15.89 38.69
CA VAL A 619 -0.44 -15.44 38.43
C VAL A 619 -0.69 -15.29 36.93
N ALA A 620 0.30 -14.85 36.14
CA ALA A 620 0.14 -14.59 34.71
C ALA A 620 -1.04 -13.63 34.46
N VAL A 621 -1.99 -14.03 33.60
CA VAL A 621 -3.28 -13.34 33.48
C VAL A 621 -4.40 -14.08 34.19
N ASP A 622 -4.11 -15.08 35.01
CA ASP A 622 -5.06 -15.88 35.79
C ASP A 622 -6.13 -16.58 34.91
N HIS A 623 -5.72 -17.08 33.75
CA HIS A 623 -6.61 -17.84 32.87
C HIS A 623 -7.14 -19.11 33.55
N TYR A 624 -6.39 -19.68 34.51
CA TYR A 624 -6.81 -20.88 35.26
C TYR A 624 -8.19 -20.70 35.92
N HIS A 625 -8.43 -19.54 36.55
CA HIS A 625 -9.71 -19.24 37.18
C HIS A 625 -10.67 -18.49 36.27
N ARG A 626 -10.17 -17.76 35.26
CA ARG A 626 -10.95 -16.78 34.48
C ARG A 626 -11.17 -17.15 33.02
N TYR A 627 -10.87 -18.38 32.63
CA TYR A 627 -11.03 -18.84 31.25
C TYR A 627 -12.43 -18.63 30.66
N LEU A 628 -13.49 -18.65 31.47
CA LEU A 628 -14.86 -18.38 31.00
C LEU A 628 -15.01 -16.94 30.49
N GLU A 629 -14.39 -15.96 31.16
CA GLU A 629 -14.39 -14.56 30.71
C GLU A 629 -13.62 -14.42 29.40
N ASP A 630 -12.48 -15.11 29.29
CA ASP A 630 -11.63 -15.05 28.11
C ASP A 630 -12.30 -15.72 26.90
N ILE A 631 -13.08 -16.78 27.12
CA ILE A 631 -13.95 -17.38 26.10
C ILE A 631 -15.02 -16.39 25.62
N ASP A 632 -15.65 -15.64 26.52
CA ASP A 632 -16.63 -14.63 26.12
C ASP A 632 -15.98 -13.51 25.27
N LEU A 633 -14.71 -13.16 25.52
CA LEU A 633 -13.94 -12.27 24.63
C LEU A 633 -13.75 -12.89 23.24
N MET A 634 -13.41 -14.17 23.15
CA MET A 634 -13.28 -14.88 21.86
C MET A 634 -14.60 -14.91 21.09
N VAL A 635 -15.72 -15.19 21.78
CA VAL A 635 -17.06 -15.12 21.20
C VAL A 635 -17.34 -13.72 20.66
N ASN A 636 -16.99 -12.68 21.41
CA ASN A 636 -17.17 -11.29 21.00
C ASN A 636 -16.32 -10.91 19.78
N LEU A 637 -15.12 -11.46 19.64
CA LEU A 637 -14.27 -11.34 18.44
C LEU A 637 -14.86 -12.10 17.24
N GLY A 638 -15.67 -13.15 17.48
CA GLY A 638 -16.25 -13.99 16.43
C GLY A 638 -15.30 -15.04 15.88
N VAL A 639 -14.18 -15.31 16.56
CA VAL A 639 -13.27 -16.43 16.23
C VAL A 639 -13.97 -17.76 16.39
N ASN A 640 -13.53 -18.77 15.63
CA ASN A 640 -14.09 -20.13 15.66
C ASN A 640 -13.09 -21.18 16.16
N SER A 641 -11.89 -20.76 16.56
CA SER A 641 -10.85 -21.65 17.06
C SER A 641 -10.03 -20.96 18.14
N TYR A 642 -9.55 -21.73 19.12
CA TYR A 642 -8.65 -21.25 20.14
C TYR A 642 -7.47 -22.20 20.29
N ARG A 643 -6.27 -21.65 20.07
CA ARG A 643 -5.03 -22.38 20.28
C ARG A 643 -4.50 -22.13 21.69
N PHE A 644 -4.35 -23.18 22.47
CA PHE A 644 -3.78 -23.12 23.82
C PHE A 644 -2.88 -24.32 24.08
N SER A 645 -1.99 -24.22 25.07
CA SER A 645 -1.16 -25.35 25.47
C SER A 645 -1.63 -25.97 26.77
N ILE A 646 -1.36 -27.26 26.94
CA ILE A 646 -1.52 -27.96 28.22
C ILE A 646 -0.19 -27.84 28.98
N SER A 647 -0.24 -27.53 30.28
CA SER A 647 0.93 -27.58 31.14
C SER A 647 1.23 -29.03 31.51
N TRP A 648 2.41 -29.50 31.10
CA TRP A 648 2.87 -30.85 31.40
C TRP A 648 3.02 -31.03 32.91
N ALA A 649 3.61 -30.04 33.59
CA ALA A 649 3.77 -30.07 35.05
C ALA A 649 2.43 -30.05 35.81
N ARG A 650 1.34 -29.58 35.18
CA ARG A 650 -0.01 -29.63 35.76
C ARG A 650 -0.65 -31.01 35.65
N ILE A 651 -0.43 -31.74 34.55
CA ILE A 651 -1.02 -33.08 34.34
C ILE A 651 -0.19 -34.19 34.99
N LEU A 652 1.14 -34.11 34.85
CA LEU A 652 2.10 -35.07 35.41
C LEU A 652 3.17 -34.32 36.23
N PRO A 653 2.86 -33.91 37.47
CA PRO A 653 3.78 -33.16 38.32
C PRO A 653 5.16 -33.80 38.51
N LYS A 654 5.23 -35.13 38.46
CA LYS A 654 6.46 -35.92 38.64
C LYS A 654 6.78 -36.80 37.42
N GLY A 655 6.25 -36.47 36.24
CA GLY A 655 6.30 -37.36 35.07
C GLY A 655 5.70 -38.74 35.35
N THR A 656 6.34 -39.80 34.87
CA THR A 656 5.92 -41.20 35.13
C THR A 656 6.08 -41.66 36.59
N PHE A 657 6.79 -40.90 37.44
CA PHE A 657 7.09 -41.28 38.82
C PHE A 657 5.98 -40.94 39.83
N GLY A 658 4.87 -40.37 39.36
CA GLY A 658 3.73 -40.02 40.19
C GLY A 658 2.40 -40.29 39.51
N ASP A 659 1.32 -40.04 40.24
CA ASP A 659 -0.03 -40.18 39.71
C ASP A 659 -0.40 -39.04 38.76
N VAL A 660 -1.34 -39.31 37.86
CA VAL A 660 -1.98 -38.27 37.03
C VAL A 660 -2.73 -37.32 37.94
N ASN A 661 -2.47 -36.02 37.80
CA ASN A 661 -3.18 -35.01 38.57
C ASN A 661 -4.58 -34.76 37.99
N LEU A 662 -5.60 -35.31 38.63
CA LEU A 662 -6.98 -35.18 38.20
C LEU A 662 -7.50 -33.74 38.25
N GLY A 663 -7.00 -32.89 39.17
CA GLY A 663 -7.38 -31.47 39.18
C GLY A 663 -6.91 -30.72 37.93
N GLY A 664 -5.73 -31.08 37.40
CA GLY A 664 -5.26 -30.61 36.10
C GLY A 664 -6.13 -31.10 34.94
N ILE A 665 -6.51 -32.38 34.96
CA ILE A 665 -7.40 -32.97 33.95
C ILE A 665 -8.77 -32.27 33.94
N ASP A 666 -9.34 -32.03 35.12
CA ASP A 666 -10.65 -31.38 35.27
C ASP A 666 -10.63 -29.94 34.73
N PHE A 667 -9.57 -29.18 34.98
CA PHE A 667 -9.41 -27.84 34.42
C PHE A 667 -9.47 -27.83 32.89
N TYR A 668 -8.64 -28.64 32.20
CA TYR A 668 -8.64 -28.66 30.74
C TYR A 668 -9.92 -29.25 30.16
N ASN A 669 -10.53 -30.25 30.81
CA ASN A 669 -11.86 -30.73 30.42
C ASN A 669 -12.90 -29.61 30.46
N ASN A 670 -12.94 -28.85 31.55
CA ASN A 670 -13.87 -27.74 31.72
C ASN A 670 -13.63 -26.62 30.69
N LEU A 671 -12.37 -26.31 30.39
CA LEU A 671 -11.99 -25.36 29.33
C LEU A 671 -12.45 -25.84 27.95
N ILE A 672 -12.12 -27.07 27.57
CA ILE A 672 -12.49 -27.69 26.29
C ILE A 672 -14.01 -27.72 26.12
N ASP A 673 -14.73 -28.15 27.16
CA ASP A 673 -16.20 -28.23 27.14
C ASP A 673 -16.83 -26.84 27.02
N ALA A 674 -16.25 -25.83 27.66
CA ALA A 674 -16.72 -24.46 27.57
C ALA A 674 -16.50 -23.86 26.17
N LEU A 675 -15.34 -24.11 25.55
CA LEU A 675 -15.02 -23.69 24.18
C LEU A 675 -16.01 -24.31 23.18
N LEU A 676 -16.19 -25.64 23.25
CA LEU A 676 -17.08 -26.36 22.34
C LEU A 676 -18.54 -25.94 22.51
N ARG A 677 -19.01 -25.69 23.74
CA ARG A 677 -20.35 -25.12 24.00
C ARG A 677 -20.58 -23.77 23.33
N LYS A 678 -19.52 -23.00 23.07
CA LYS A 678 -19.57 -21.72 22.35
C LYS A 678 -19.23 -21.85 20.86
N GLY A 679 -19.03 -23.07 20.35
CA GLY A 679 -18.68 -23.33 18.95
C GLY A 679 -17.25 -22.96 18.59
N ILE A 680 -16.35 -22.90 19.57
CA ILE A 680 -14.93 -22.61 19.38
C ILE A 680 -14.16 -23.93 19.41
N GLN A 681 -13.45 -24.24 18.32
CA GLN A 681 -12.68 -25.46 18.17
C GLN A 681 -11.38 -25.37 19.00
N PRO A 682 -11.12 -26.31 19.92
CA PRO A 682 -9.83 -26.39 20.59
C PRO A 682 -8.74 -26.88 19.62
N PHE A 683 -7.64 -26.14 19.59
CA PHE A 683 -6.38 -26.49 18.92
C PHE A 683 -5.29 -26.60 19.99
N VAL A 684 -4.89 -27.81 20.35
CA VAL A 684 -4.11 -28.05 21.58
C VAL A 684 -2.64 -28.25 21.27
N THR A 685 -1.79 -27.50 21.95
CA THR A 685 -0.34 -27.70 21.98
C THR A 685 0.04 -28.53 23.22
N LEU A 686 0.79 -29.61 23.07
CA LEU A 686 1.23 -30.45 24.19
C LEU A 686 2.44 -29.86 24.92
N ASN A 687 3.45 -29.41 24.19
CA ASN A 687 4.62 -28.75 24.78
C ASN A 687 4.79 -27.32 24.25
N HIS A 688 4.82 -26.35 25.16
CA HIS A 688 5.11 -24.96 24.84
C HIS A 688 6.22 -24.43 25.74
N PHE A 689 7.41 -25.03 25.63
CA PHE A 689 8.58 -24.82 26.49
C PHE A 689 8.41 -25.29 27.94
N ASP A 690 7.21 -25.73 28.33
CA ASP A 690 6.84 -26.21 29.65
C ASP A 690 7.27 -27.68 29.85
N CYS A 691 8.20 -27.93 30.76
CA CYS A 691 8.66 -29.27 31.15
C CYS A 691 8.64 -29.38 32.68
N PRO A 692 8.15 -30.48 33.29
CA PRO A 692 8.21 -30.64 34.74
C PRO A 692 9.67 -30.57 35.22
N GLN A 693 9.94 -29.72 36.22
CA GLN A 693 11.28 -29.53 36.78
C GLN A 693 11.87 -30.84 37.31
N GLU A 694 11.02 -31.76 37.79
CA GLU A 694 11.41 -33.10 38.23
C GLU A 694 12.19 -33.88 37.16
N LEU A 695 11.83 -33.73 35.88
CA LEU A 695 12.48 -34.43 34.76
C LEU A 695 13.82 -33.77 34.40
N GLU A 696 13.90 -32.45 34.52
CA GLU A 696 15.15 -31.70 34.40
C GLU A 696 16.13 -32.12 35.50
N ASP A 697 15.68 -32.24 36.75
CA ASP A 697 16.53 -32.56 37.90
C ASP A 697 17.01 -34.01 37.89
N LYS A 698 16.17 -34.97 37.47
CA LYS A 698 16.53 -36.40 37.50
C LYS A 698 17.49 -36.82 36.40
N PHE A 699 17.29 -36.34 35.18
CA PHE A 699 18.04 -36.83 34.02
C PHE A 699 18.38 -35.74 33.01
N GLY A 700 18.17 -34.45 33.32
CA GLY A 700 18.59 -33.35 32.44
C GLY A 700 17.64 -33.07 31.27
N GLY A 701 16.35 -33.40 31.43
CA GLY A 701 15.30 -32.99 30.50
C GLY A 701 15.59 -33.42 29.06
N TRP A 702 15.62 -32.46 28.14
CA TRP A 702 15.77 -32.73 26.71
C TRP A 702 17.16 -33.25 26.30
N LEU A 703 18.16 -33.24 27.18
CA LEU A 703 19.46 -33.84 26.90
C LEU A 703 19.48 -35.37 27.10
N SER A 704 18.47 -35.93 27.78
CA SER A 704 18.37 -37.37 27.99
C SER A 704 17.41 -38.02 27.00
N PRO A 705 17.76 -39.17 26.39
CA PRO A 705 16.84 -39.93 25.55
C PRO A 705 15.60 -40.45 26.31
N THR A 706 15.66 -40.58 27.64
CA THR A 706 14.51 -40.97 28.47
C THR A 706 13.33 -40.01 28.34
N ILE A 707 13.59 -38.72 28.02
CA ILE A 707 12.52 -37.73 27.84
C ILE A 707 11.56 -38.09 26.70
N GLN A 708 12.01 -38.88 25.73
CA GLN A 708 11.20 -39.31 24.60
C GLN A 708 10.02 -40.15 25.08
N GLU A 709 10.28 -41.09 26.00
CA GLU A 709 9.27 -41.96 26.59
C GLU A 709 8.36 -41.20 27.56
N GLU A 710 8.93 -40.31 28.38
CA GLU A 710 8.18 -39.46 29.30
C GLU A 710 7.19 -38.54 28.57
N PHE A 711 7.63 -37.92 27.48
CA PHE A 711 6.76 -37.07 26.67
C PHE A 711 5.70 -37.88 25.92
N ALA A 712 6.06 -39.05 25.39
CA ALA A 712 5.09 -39.94 24.74
C ALA A 712 4.02 -40.43 25.72
N TYR A 713 4.39 -40.70 26.98
CA TYR A 713 3.47 -41.04 28.05
C TYR A 713 2.54 -39.87 28.40
N PHE A 714 3.09 -38.65 28.53
CA PHE A 714 2.28 -37.45 28.71
C PHE A 714 1.27 -37.24 27.56
N ALA A 715 1.72 -37.40 26.32
CA ALA A 715 0.85 -37.33 25.15
C ALA A 715 -0.26 -38.40 25.19
N ASP A 716 0.08 -39.65 25.55
CA ASP A 716 -0.87 -40.76 25.73
C ASP A 716 -1.99 -40.39 26.73
N ILE A 717 -1.63 -39.80 27.87
CA ILE A 717 -2.58 -39.32 28.88
C ILE A 717 -3.47 -38.21 28.30
N CYS A 718 -2.89 -37.20 27.64
CA CYS A 718 -3.66 -36.12 27.03
C CYS A 718 -4.64 -36.63 25.96
N PHE A 719 -4.21 -37.53 25.07
CA PHE A 719 -5.09 -38.13 24.06
C PHE A 719 -6.22 -38.94 24.69
N LYS A 720 -5.92 -39.70 25.75
CA LYS A 720 -6.91 -40.50 26.46
C LYS A 720 -8.00 -39.65 27.11
N PHE A 721 -7.64 -38.54 27.75
CA PHE A 721 -8.59 -37.73 28.51
C PHE A 721 -9.31 -36.65 27.69
N PHE A 722 -8.72 -36.18 26.59
CA PHE A 722 -9.23 -35.02 25.86
C PHE A 722 -9.50 -35.29 24.37
N GLY A 723 -8.93 -36.35 23.79
CA GLY A 723 -8.96 -36.59 22.35
C GLY A 723 -10.32 -37.00 21.79
N ASP A 724 -11.27 -37.38 22.66
CA ASP A 724 -12.67 -37.54 22.28
C ASP A 724 -13.25 -36.23 21.70
N ARG A 725 -12.80 -35.08 22.20
CA ARG A 725 -13.26 -33.72 21.82
C ARG A 725 -12.23 -32.93 21.00
N VAL A 726 -10.94 -33.05 21.31
CA VAL A 726 -9.87 -32.31 20.62
C VAL A 726 -9.53 -32.95 19.29
N LYS A 727 -9.57 -32.15 18.21
CA LYS A 727 -9.33 -32.62 16.83
C LYS A 727 -8.04 -32.11 16.18
N TYR A 728 -7.35 -31.16 16.81
CA TYR A 728 -6.09 -30.62 16.31
C TYR A 728 -5.05 -30.65 17.42
N TRP A 729 -4.00 -31.43 17.22
CA TRP A 729 -2.90 -31.61 18.17
C TRP A 729 -1.59 -31.10 17.59
N ALA A 730 -0.96 -30.13 18.25
CA ALA A 730 0.44 -29.79 18.04
C ALA A 730 1.27 -30.40 19.16
N THR A 731 2.22 -31.26 18.81
CA THR A 731 3.14 -31.86 19.79
C THR A 731 4.02 -30.80 20.47
N PHE A 732 4.72 -29.99 19.66
CA PHE A 732 5.62 -28.94 20.13
C PHE A 732 5.28 -27.60 19.51
N ASN A 733 5.46 -26.53 20.29
CA ASN A 733 5.59 -25.15 19.83
C ASN A 733 7.05 -24.74 19.77
N GLU A 734 7.50 -24.26 18.61
CA GLU A 734 8.80 -23.64 18.37
C GLU A 734 10.00 -24.38 19.00
N PRO A 735 10.11 -25.71 18.81
CA PRO A 735 11.24 -26.45 19.38
C PRO A 735 12.59 -25.99 18.83
N ASN A 736 12.62 -25.34 17.67
CA ASN A 736 13.81 -24.66 17.15
C ASN A 736 14.24 -23.46 18.00
N ILE A 737 13.29 -22.71 18.57
CA ILE A 737 13.58 -21.67 19.56
C ILE A 737 13.98 -22.29 20.89
N GLN A 738 13.28 -23.34 21.35
CA GLN A 738 13.60 -24.03 22.60
C GLN A 738 15.03 -24.58 22.62
N ALA A 739 15.46 -25.23 21.53
CA ALA A 739 16.79 -25.79 21.40
C ALA A 739 17.87 -24.69 21.43
N VAL A 740 17.65 -23.58 20.72
CA VAL A 740 18.61 -22.46 20.67
C VAL A 740 18.64 -21.69 21.99
N LYS A 741 17.48 -21.23 22.48
CA LYS A 741 17.41 -20.39 23.69
C LYS A 741 17.73 -21.18 24.96
N GLY A 742 17.39 -22.46 25.03
CA GLY A 742 17.64 -23.30 26.20
C GLY A 742 19.07 -23.83 26.31
N TYR A 743 19.67 -24.22 25.17
CA TYR A 743 20.92 -24.99 25.12
C TYR A 743 22.05 -24.33 24.31
N ARG A 744 21.79 -23.24 23.57
CA ARG A 744 22.84 -22.48 22.86
C ARG A 744 23.11 -21.13 23.52
N THR A 745 22.12 -20.27 23.63
CA THR A 745 22.30 -18.93 24.24
C THR A 745 22.04 -18.94 25.74
N GLY A 746 21.31 -19.95 26.23
CA GLY A 746 20.99 -20.13 27.65
C GLY A 746 20.04 -19.06 28.21
N GLU A 747 19.32 -18.35 27.35
CA GLU A 747 18.33 -17.36 27.73
C GLU A 747 17.03 -17.99 28.27
N PHE A 748 16.73 -19.23 27.90
CA PHE A 748 15.55 -19.98 28.40
C PHE A 748 16.01 -21.10 29.34
N PRO A 749 15.14 -21.62 30.23
CA PRO A 749 15.43 -22.83 30.97
C PRO A 749 15.80 -23.99 30.01
N PRO A 750 16.79 -24.82 30.35
CA PRO A 750 17.50 -24.90 31.63
C PRO A 750 18.72 -23.97 31.77
N SER A 751 18.87 -22.98 30.89
CA SER A 751 19.94 -21.97 30.87
C SER A 751 21.32 -22.60 30.78
N ARG A 752 21.51 -23.37 29.71
CA ARG A 752 22.76 -24.06 29.40
C ARG A 752 23.41 -23.44 28.18
N CYS A 753 24.67 -23.07 28.31
CA CYS A 753 25.45 -22.48 27.24
C CYS A 753 26.96 -22.48 27.59
N SER A 754 27.79 -22.22 26.59
CA SER A 754 29.23 -22.01 26.71
C SER A 754 29.64 -20.71 25.98
N SER A 755 30.74 -20.10 26.40
CA SER A 755 31.31 -18.94 25.72
C SER A 755 31.71 -19.31 24.28
N PRO A 756 31.47 -18.46 23.27
CA PRO A 756 31.03 -17.06 23.37
C PRO A 756 29.50 -16.85 23.29
N PHE A 757 28.71 -17.91 23.23
CA PHE A 757 27.26 -17.82 22.96
C PHE A 757 26.44 -17.28 24.13
N GLY A 758 26.91 -17.48 25.36
CA GLY A 758 26.29 -16.94 26.57
C GLY A 758 27.19 -17.13 27.79
N ASN A 759 26.72 -16.69 28.94
CA ASN A 759 27.48 -16.68 30.20
C ASN A 759 26.91 -17.64 31.25
N CYS A 760 26.60 -18.87 30.83
CA CYS A 760 26.06 -19.91 31.70
C CYS A 760 27.19 -20.61 32.48
N THR A 761 26.86 -21.15 33.65
CA THR A 761 27.82 -21.88 34.48
C THR A 761 28.09 -23.31 34.00
N ARG A 762 27.31 -23.81 33.04
CA ARG A 762 27.38 -25.17 32.49
C ARG A 762 26.68 -25.23 31.13
N GLY A 763 27.02 -26.22 30.34
CA GLY A 763 26.45 -26.47 29.02
C GLY A 763 27.51 -26.54 27.94
N ASP A 764 27.08 -26.91 26.74
CA ASP A 764 27.91 -26.90 25.54
C ASP A 764 27.06 -26.42 24.36
N SER A 765 27.20 -25.13 24.03
CA SER A 765 26.44 -24.48 22.96
C SER A 765 26.72 -25.04 21.57
N GLU A 766 27.81 -25.78 21.40
CA GLU A 766 28.15 -26.40 20.11
C GLU A 766 27.51 -27.77 19.92
N THR A 767 27.15 -28.47 21.01
CA THR A 767 26.65 -29.86 20.96
C THR A 767 25.23 -30.01 21.50
N GLU A 768 24.94 -29.45 22.67
CA GLU A 768 23.67 -29.66 23.40
C GLU A 768 22.41 -29.26 22.62
N PRO A 769 22.38 -28.17 21.81
CA PRO A 769 21.20 -27.83 21.01
C PRO A 769 20.79 -28.96 20.06
N PHE A 770 21.76 -29.69 19.50
CA PHE A 770 21.51 -30.77 18.55
C PHE A 770 21.06 -32.06 19.25
N VAL A 771 21.59 -32.34 20.43
CA VAL A 771 21.11 -33.44 21.28
C VAL A 771 19.67 -33.18 21.72
N ALA A 772 19.38 -31.97 22.20
CA ALA A 772 18.03 -31.58 22.61
C ALA A 772 17.04 -31.66 21.44
N ALA A 773 17.38 -31.10 20.27
CA ALA A 773 16.55 -31.17 19.09
C ALA A 773 16.31 -32.61 18.61
N HIS A 774 17.33 -33.47 18.65
CA HIS A 774 17.20 -34.88 18.30
C HIS A 774 16.18 -35.60 19.20
N ASN A 775 16.29 -35.43 20.52
CA ASN A 775 15.32 -36.01 21.46
C ASN A 775 13.91 -35.43 21.26
N ILE A 776 13.77 -34.13 20.97
CA ILE A 776 12.47 -33.51 20.67
C ILE A 776 11.85 -34.09 19.39
N ILE A 777 12.64 -34.27 18.33
CA ILE A 777 12.20 -34.86 17.06
C ILE A 777 11.70 -36.30 17.28
N LEU A 778 12.42 -37.10 18.07
CA LEU A 778 12.00 -38.47 18.37
C LEU A 778 10.79 -38.52 19.32
N ALA A 779 10.72 -37.61 20.29
CA ALA A 779 9.55 -37.47 21.16
C ALA A 779 8.28 -37.07 20.38
N HIS A 780 8.42 -36.20 19.36
CA HIS A 780 7.36 -35.88 18.41
C HIS A 780 6.89 -37.15 17.69
N ALA A 781 7.82 -37.87 17.06
CA ALA A 781 7.49 -39.05 16.26
C ALA A 781 6.88 -40.18 17.12
N ALA A 782 7.37 -40.39 18.34
CA ALA A 782 6.79 -41.33 19.30
C ALA A 782 5.35 -40.94 19.69
N SER A 783 5.10 -39.66 19.93
CA SER A 783 3.76 -39.15 20.26
C SER A 783 2.78 -39.30 19.09
N VAL A 784 3.23 -39.03 17.86
CA VAL A 784 2.44 -39.28 16.64
C VAL A 784 2.14 -40.77 16.51
N GLN A 785 3.12 -41.64 16.71
CA GLN A 785 2.92 -43.08 16.66
C GLN A 785 1.88 -43.55 17.70
N VAL A 786 1.95 -43.05 18.93
CA VAL A 786 0.94 -43.32 19.98
C VAL A 786 -0.45 -42.88 19.50
N TYR A 787 -0.58 -41.65 18.98
CA TYR A 787 -1.87 -41.14 18.50
C TYR A 787 -2.43 -42.00 17.36
N ARG A 788 -1.63 -42.27 16.33
CA ARG A 788 -2.04 -43.03 15.15
C ARG A 788 -2.46 -44.45 15.49
N THR A 789 -1.71 -45.12 16.36
CA THR A 789 -1.92 -46.55 16.68
C THR A 789 -3.05 -46.77 17.67
N LYS A 790 -3.20 -45.90 18.67
CA LYS A 790 -4.18 -46.10 19.76
C LYS A 790 -5.47 -45.30 19.58
N TYR A 791 -5.43 -44.10 19.01
CA TYR A 791 -6.52 -43.12 19.16
C TYR A 791 -7.09 -42.57 17.85
N GLN A 792 -6.27 -42.34 16.82
CA GLN A 792 -6.67 -41.59 15.63
C GLN A 792 -7.88 -42.20 14.91
N LYS A 793 -7.97 -43.53 14.87
CA LYS A 793 -9.10 -44.25 14.25
C LYS A 793 -10.44 -43.95 14.94
N GLU A 794 -10.45 -43.85 16.27
CA GLU A 794 -11.66 -43.63 17.06
C GLU A 794 -11.96 -42.15 17.24
N GLN A 795 -10.92 -41.34 17.43
CA GLN A 795 -11.04 -39.92 17.76
C GLN A 795 -11.10 -39.02 16.52
N GLY A 796 -10.53 -39.44 15.39
CA GLY A 796 -10.63 -38.72 14.11
C GLY A 796 -9.95 -37.34 14.07
N GLY A 797 -8.97 -37.09 14.94
CA GLY A 797 -8.19 -35.84 14.93
C GLY A 797 -6.94 -35.93 14.04
N THR A 798 -6.26 -34.78 13.91
CA THR A 798 -4.99 -34.63 13.20
C THR A 798 -3.89 -34.19 14.16
N ILE A 799 -2.66 -34.60 13.87
CA ILE A 799 -1.49 -34.29 14.71
C ILE A 799 -0.33 -33.72 13.88
N GLY A 800 0.31 -32.70 14.41
CA GLY A 800 1.41 -31.99 13.75
C GLY A 800 2.39 -31.35 14.73
N ILE A 801 3.18 -30.42 14.20
CA ILE A 801 4.21 -29.68 14.93
C ILE A 801 4.17 -28.21 14.50
N VAL A 802 4.43 -27.29 15.42
CA VAL A 802 4.45 -25.85 15.19
C VAL A 802 5.88 -25.34 15.29
N LEU A 803 6.39 -24.66 14.25
CA LEU A 803 7.76 -24.14 14.21
C LEU A 803 7.78 -22.62 14.06
N HIS A 804 8.80 -21.98 14.66
CA HIS A 804 9.10 -20.58 14.39
C HIS A 804 9.70 -20.46 13.00
N ALA A 805 9.12 -19.59 12.18
CA ALA A 805 9.48 -19.43 10.78
C ALA A 805 9.92 -17.98 10.52
N CYS A 806 11.21 -17.82 10.27
CA CYS A 806 11.76 -16.61 9.66
C CYS A 806 11.87 -16.81 8.15
N TRP A 807 11.63 -15.75 7.38
CA TRP A 807 12.08 -15.72 6.00
C TRP A 807 13.47 -15.08 5.95
N PHE A 808 14.35 -15.60 5.10
CA PHE A 808 15.70 -15.08 4.91
C PHE A 808 15.88 -14.61 3.46
N GLU A 809 16.17 -13.33 3.28
CA GLU A 809 16.55 -12.75 2.00
C GLU A 809 18.07 -12.73 1.86
N PRO A 810 18.66 -13.12 0.73
CA PRO A 810 20.09 -12.95 0.54
C PRO A 810 20.44 -11.46 0.53
N ILE A 811 21.50 -11.06 1.26
CA ILE A 811 21.91 -9.66 1.35
C ILE A 811 22.36 -9.11 -0.02
N SER A 812 22.84 -9.96 -0.92
CA SER A 812 23.19 -9.58 -2.28
C SER A 812 22.71 -10.61 -3.31
N ASN A 813 22.83 -10.29 -4.60
CA ASN A 813 22.52 -11.24 -5.67
C ASN A 813 23.63 -12.29 -5.89
N SER A 814 24.68 -12.31 -5.06
CA SER A 814 25.77 -13.27 -5.16
C SER A 814 25.28 -14.71 -4.98
N LYS A 815 25.95 -15.67 -5.61
CA LYS A 815 25.66 -17.09 -5.40
C LYS A 815 25.88 -17.49 -3.94
N LEU A 816 26.89 -16.92 -3.29
CA LEU A 816 27.24 -17.24 -1.91
C LEU A 816 26.12 -16.83 -0.94
N ASP A 817 25.57 -15.63 -1.08
CA ASP A 817 24.51 -15.15 -0.18
C ASP A 817 23.18 -15.86 -0.42
N LYS A 818 22.89 -16.28 -1.66
CA LYS A 818 21.74 -17.15 -1.96
C LYS A 818 21.87 -18.52 -1.28
N LEU A 819 23.05 -19.13 -1.35
CA LEU A 819 23.34 -20.36 -0.63
C LEU A 819 23.30 -20.13 0.89
N ALA A 820 23.74 -18.97 1.38
CA ALA A 820 23.62 -18.62 2.80
C ALA A 820 22.16 -18.53 3.27
N ALA A 821 21.25 -18.04 2.42
CA ALA A 821 19.81 -18.06 2.71
C ALA A 821 19.23 -19.48 2.77
N GLU A 822 19.65 -20.36 1.87
CA GLU A 822 19.28 -21.78 1.94
C GLU A 822 19.82 -22.43 3.23
N ARG A 823 21.09 -22.20 3.57
CA ARG A 823 21.69 -22.67 4.83
C ARG A 823 20.97 -22.12 6.07
N ALA A 824 20.63 -20.83 6.07
CA ALA A 824 19.90 -20.21 7.18
C ALA A 824 18.54 -20.88 7.40
N GLN A 825 17.83 -21.22 6.31
CA GLN A 825 16.59 -22.02 6.43
C GLN A 825 16.85 -23.43 6.94
N SER A 826 17.92 -24.07 6.50
CA SER A 826 18.29 -25.41 6.95
C SER A 826 18.64 -25.47 8.44
N PHE A 827 19.39 -24.50 8.95
CA PHE A 827 19.78 -24.40 10.37
C PHE A 827 18.68 -23.87 11.29
N PHE A 828 17.48 -23.56 10.77
CA PHE A 828 16.41 -22.95 11.55
C PHE A 828 15.07 -23.67 11.41
N PHE A 829 14.43 -23.61 10.24
CA PHE A 829 13.10 -24.18 10.02
C PHE A 829 13.18 -25.63 9.55
N ASN A 830 14.05 -25.95 8.59
CA ASN A 830 14.13 -27.31 8.04
C ASN A 830 14.78 -28.30 9.01
N TRP A 831 15.58 -27.82 9.96
CA TRP A 831 16.26 -28.63 10.98
C TRP A 831 15.33 -29.64 11.67
N PHE A 832 14.07 -29.26 11.92
CA PHE A 832 13.06 -30.16 12.51
C PHE A 832 12.20 -30.87 11.46
N LEU A 833 11.79 -30.19 10.39
CA LEU A 833 10.88 -30.78 9.39
C LEU A 833 11.53 -31.82 8.49
N ASP A 834 12.78 -31.61 8.07
CA ASP A 834 13.46 -32.56 7.19
C ASP A 834 13.59 -33.94 7.86
N PRO A 835 14.01 -34.05 9.15
CA PRO A 835 13.96 -35.33 9.86
C PRO A 835 12.57 -35.96 9.93
N ILE A 836 11.54 -35.17 10.23
CA ILE A 836 10.18 -35.67 10.41
C ILE A 836 9.56 -36.14 9.09
N ILE A 837 9.84 -35.45 7.98
CA ILE A 837 9.21 -35.70 6.68
C ILE A 837 10.07 -36.61 5.80
N PHE A 838 11.39 -36.44 5.82
CA PHE A 838 12.34 -37.16 4.96
C PHE A 838 13.21 -38.17 5.71
N GLY A 839 13.14 -38.24 7.04
CA GLY A 839 13.88 -39.22 7.85
C GLY A 839 15.39 -38.92 7.99
N LYS A 840 15.82 -37.71 7.65
CA LYS A 840 17.22 -37.26 7.72
C LYS A 840 17.32 -35.76 7.95
N TYR A 841 18.41 -35.30 8.55
CA TYR A 841 18.69 -33.87 8.67
C TYR A 841 18.96 -33.21 7.31
N PRO A 842 18.83 -31.87 7.21
CA PRO A 842 19.20 -31.14 6.01
C PRO A 842 20.66 -31.38 5.60
N ALA A 843 20.92 -31.49 4.30
CA ALA A 843 22.27 -31.76 3.78
C ALA A 843 23.26 -30.67 4.18
N GLU A 844 22.83 -29.40 4.19
CA GLU A 844 23.68 -28.28 4.59
C GLU A 844 24.13 -28.38 6.06
N MET A 845 23.29 -28.97 6.92
CA MET A 845 23.65 -29.20 8.32
C MET A 845 24.64 -30.35 8.45
N ASP A 846 24.39 -31.46 7.76
CA ASP A 846 25.28 -32.63 7.75
C ASP A 846 26.69 -32.26 7.25
N ASP A 847 26.77 -31.54 6.13
CA ASP A 847 28.03 -31.09 5.53
C ASP A 847 28.87 -30.19 6.46
N ILE A 848 28.21 -29.33 7.25
CA ILE A 848 28.88 -28.36 8.13
C ILE A 848 29.19 -28.97 9.50
N LEU A 849 28.23 -29.65 10.11
CA LEU A 849 28.32 -30.12 11.50
C LEU A 849 29.04 -31.48 11.60
N GLY A 850 28.83 -32.36 10.61
CA GLY A 850 29.36 -33.72 10.62
C GLY A 850 29.02 -34.43 11.93
N PRO A 851 30.01 -35.01 12.65
CA PRO A 851 29.78 -35.81 13.86
C PRO A 851 29.11 -35.09 15.05
N ILE A 852 28.99 -33.76 15.02
CA ILE A 852 28.24 -33.00 16.04
C ILE A 852 26.74 -33.31 15.96
N LEU A 853 26.24 -33.57 14.74
CA LEU A 853 24.84 -33.86 14.50
C LEU A 853 24.56 -35.34 14.88
N PRO A 854 23.60 -35.62 15.77
CA PRO A 854 23.30 -36.99 16.16
C PRO A 854 22.84 -37.84 14.96
N GLU A 855 23.19 -39.12 14.94
CA GLU A 855 22.73 -40.04 13.91
C GLU A 855 21.40 -40.69 14.29
N PHE A 856 20.47 -40.79 13.33
CA PHE A 856 19.26 -41.60 13.51
C PHE A 856 19.57 -43.09 13.34
N SER A 857 19.30 -43.87 14.38
CA SER A 857 19.37 -45.33 14.32
C SER A 857 18.32 -45.90 13.37
N SER A 858 18.44 -47.20 13.05
CA SER A 858 17.41 -47.89 12.23
C SER A 858 16.03 -47.85 12.88
N ASN A 859 15.96 -47.88 14.22
CA ASN A 859 14.69 -47.79 14.94
C ASN A 859 14.10 -46.38 14.87
N ASP A 860 14.95 -45.35 15.00
CA ASP A 860 14.53 -43.95 14.90
C ASP A 860 13.94 -43.65 13.53
N LYS A 861 14.60 -44.12 12.47
CA LYS A 861 14.12 -43.99 11.09
C LYS A 861 12.78 -44.69 10.86
N GLU A 862 12.50 -45.78 11.58
CA GLU A 862 11.21 -46.45 11.51
C GLU A 862 10.11 -45.62 12.18
N ILE A 863 10.38 -45.06 13.37
CA ILE A 863 9.42 -44.23 14.10
C ILE A 863 9.15 -42.92 13.33
N LEU A 864 10.15 -42.31 12.69
CA LEU A 864 10.00 -41.09 11.89
C LEU A 864 9.04 -41.26 10.69
N LYS A 865 8.84 -42.48 10.18
CA LYS A 865 7.84 -42.75 9.13
C LYS A 865 6.40 -42.45 9.55
N SER A 866 6.15 -42.26 10.85
CA SER A 866 4.86 -41.80 11.36
C SER A 866 4.46 -40.41 10.82
N GLY A 867 5.44 -39.60 10.41
CA GLY A 867 5.25 -38.30 9.75
C GLY A 867 4.38 -37.33 10.56
N LEU A 868 3.66 -36.46 9.85
CA LEU A 868 2.71 -35.50 10.43
C LEU A 868 1.50 -35.31 9.51
N ASP A 869 0.40 -34.80 10.05
CA ASP A 869 -0.82 -34.49 9.30
C ASP A 869 -0.90 -33.01 8.86
N PHE A 870 -0.20 -32.11 9.56
CA PHE A 870 -0.12 -30.67 9.24
C PHE A 870 1.17 -30.02 9.76
N ILE A 871 1.52 -28.86 9.20
CA ILE A 871 2.63 -27.99 9.62
C ILE A 871 2.07 -26.69 10.21
N GLY A 872 2.41 -26.40 11.46
CA GLY A 872 2.15 -25.12 12.10
C GLY A 872 3.29 -24.14 11.86
N ILE A 873 2.94 -22.90 11.51
CA ILE A 873 3.89 -21.84 11.17
C ILE A 873 3.64 -20.65 12.11
N ASN A 874 4.63 -20.34 12.93
CA ASN A 874 4.69 -19.10 13.70
C ASN A 874 5.57 -18.11 12.93
N GLN A 875 4.98 -17.13 12.25
CA GLN A 875 5.73 -16.23 11.37
C GLN A 875 5.53 -14.78 11.82
N TYR A 876 6.65 -14.13 12.12
CA TYR A 876 6.65 -12.74 12.61
C TYR A 876 7.43 -11.80 11.70
N THR A 877 8.63 -12.21 11.24
CA THR A 877 9.60 -11.28 10.64
C THR A 877 10.45 -11.92 9.54
N THR A 878 11.42 -11.15 9.03
CA THR A 878 12.35 -11.51 7.95
C THR A 878 13.69 -10.84 8.21
N PHE A 879 14.79 -11.50 7.85
CA PHE A 879 16.15 -10.95 7.92
C PHE A 879 16.87 -11.05 6.58
N TYR A 880 17.81 -10.14 6.35
CA TYR A 880 18.85 -10.35 5.35
C TYR A 880 19.88 -11.35 5.88
N VAL A 881 20.51 -12.10 4.97
CA VAL A 881 21.59 -13.01 5.32
C VAL A 881 22.79 -12.92 4.39
N GLN A 882 23.98 -13.00 4.98
CA GLN A 882 25.26 -12.96 4.30
C GLN A 882 26.04 -14.26 4.50
N ASP A 883 26.74 -14.71 3.47
CA ASP A 883 27.66 -15.85 3.57
C ASP A 883 28.87 -15.54 4.46
N CYS A 884 29.17 -16.43 5.41
CA CYS A 884 30.36 -16.34 6.25
C CYS A 884 31.30 -17.54 6.14
N ILE A 885 31.08 -18.42 5.16
CA ILE A 885 32.02 -19.53 4.87
C ILE A 885 33.17 -19.00 4.01
N SER A 886 32.83 -18.25 2.96
CA SER A 886 33.78 -17.78 1.96
C SER A 886 33.99 -16.26 1.99
N SER A 887 33.12 -15.53 2.67
CA SER A 887 33.19 -14.06 2.76
C SER A 887 33.63 -13.59 4.15
N ILE A 888 34.22 -12.38 4.20
CA ILE A 888 34.56 -11.73 5.47
C ILE A 888 33.25 -11.26 6.11
N CYS A 889 32.99 -11.72 7.33
CA CYS A 889 31.80 -11.35 8.10
C CYS A 889 32.18 -10.63 9.39
N GLU A 890 31.39 -9.60 9.72
CA GLU A 890 31.41 -9.02 11.05
C GLU A 890 30.79 -10.00 12.08
N PRO A 891 31.20 -9.93 13.35
CA PRO A 891 30.54 -10.68 14.41
C PRO A 891 29.05 -10.36 14.49
N GLY A 892 28.24 -11.35 14.85
CA GLY A 892 26.79 -11.19 15.00
C GLY A 892 26.05 -12.53 14.95
N PRO A 893 24.71 -12.52 15.01
CA PRO A 893 23.90 -13.74 14.94
C PRO A 893 24.13 -14.49 13.62
N GLY A 894 24.21 -15.81 13.67
CA GLY A 894 24.33 -16.64 12.47
C GLY A 894 25.77 -16.88 11.98
N VAL A 895 26.79 -16.22 12.53
CA VAL A 895 28.16 -16.27 12.02
C VAL A 895 28.92 -17.55 12.41
N THR A 896 28.43 -18.32 13.38
CA THR A 896 29.15 -19.47 13.90
C THR A 896 28.86 -20.74 13.10
N LYS A 897 29.73 -21.75 13.27
CA LYS A 897 29.57 -23.07 12.66
C LYS A 897 28.20 -23.69 12.96
N THR A 898 27.78 -23.60 14.22
CA THR A 898 26.52 -24.20 14.70
C THR A 898 25.27 -23.40 14.33
N GLU A 899 25.44 -22.25 13.68
CA GLU A 899 24.36 -21.45 13.09
C GLU A 899 24.42 -21.42 11.56
N GLY A 900 25.31 -22.22 10.94
CA GLY A 900 25.37 -22.40 9.49
C GLY A 900 26.21 -21.36 8.73
N PHE A 901 26.99 -20.52 9.42
CA PHE A 901 27.78 -19.45 8.81
C PHE A 901 26.95 -18.56 7.87
N SER A 902 25.77 -18.14 8.34
CA SER A 902 24.80 -17.32 7.61
C SER A 902 24.43 -16.12 8.49
N ARG A 903 25.27 -15.07 8.45
CA ARG A 903 25.08 -13.87 9.29
C ARG A 903 23.73 -13.24 9.03
N GLN A 904 22.93 -13.05 10.06
CA GLN A 904 21.64 -12.39 9.99
C GLN A 904 21.80 -10.89 10.23
N CYS A 905 21.06 -10.09 9.48
CA CYS A 905 21.01 -8.64 9.65
C CYS A 905 19.63 -8.07 9.29
N SER A 906 19.25 -6.99 9.95
CA SER A 906 18.02 -6.25 9.67
C SER A 906 18.19 -5.26 8.52
N GLU A 907 19.44 -4.94 8.15
CA GLU A 907 19.77 -3.88 7.21
C GLU A 907 20.69 -4.37 6.09
N LYS A 908 20.54 -3.75 4.93
CA LYS A 908 21.41 -3.85 3.78
C LYS A 908 21.71 -2.45 3.29
N ASP A 909 23.00 -2.08 3.19
CA ASP A 909 23.44 -0.76 2.73
C ASP A 909 22.79 0.43 3.49
N GLY A 910 22.54 0.24 4.79
CA GLY A 910 21.87 1.22 5.67
C GLY A 910 20.34 1.28 5.52
N VAL A 911 19.73 0.35 4.77
CA VAL A 911 18.28 0.25 4.56
C VAL A 911 17.74 -0.99 5.25
N HIS A 912 16.74 -0.82 6.13
CA HIS A 912 16.07 -1.94 6.79
C HIS A 912 15.26 -2.79 5.81
N ILE A 913 15.21 -4.10 6.06
CA ILE A 913 14.42 -5.05 5.29
C ILE A 913 12.92 -4.77 5.35
N GLY A 914 12.45 -4.23 6.48
CA GLY A 914 11.06 -3.86 6.73
C GLY A 914 11.00 -2.72 7.74
N GLU A 915 9.80 -2.21 8.04
CA GLU A 915 9.65 -1.16 9.05
C GLU A 915 10.15 -1.68 10.41
N PRO A 916 11.15 -1.03 11.02
CA PRO A 916 11.66 -1.43 12.33
C PRO A 916 10.61 -1.15 13.41
N THR A 917 10.61 -1.96 14.47
CA THR A 917 9.71 -1.77 15.62
C THR A 917 10.52 -1.51 16.88
N ASP A 918 9.83 -1.29 18.00
CA ASP A 918 10.47 -1.15 19.30
C ASP A 918 11.19 -2.44 19.76
N LEU A 919 10.89 -3.57 19.13
CA LEU A 919 11.57 -4.84 19.29
C LEU A 919 12.62 -4.99 18.19
N GLU A 920 13.91 -5.02 18.57
CA GLU A 920 15.04 -5.04 17.62
C GLU A 920 14.99 -6.21 16.63
N TRP A 921 14.40 -7.33 17.04
CA TRP A 921 14.26 -8.53 16.21
C TRP A 921 13.04 -8.49 15.27
N LEU A 922 12.05 -7.62 15.51
CA LEU A 922 10.80 -7.59 14.76
C LEU A 922 10.85 -6.49 13.70
N ASN A 923 11.10 -6.89 12.45
CA ASN A 923 10.98 -6.07 11.25
C ASN A 923 9.66 -6.39 10.53
N VAL A 924 8.83 -5.38 10.24
CA VAL A 924 7.53 -5.55 9.58
C VAL A 924 7.73 -5.76 8.08
N TYR A 925 7.65 -7.01 7.64
CA TYR A 925 7.86 -7.40 6.24
C TYR A 925 6.82 -8.44 5.77
N PRO A 926 5.60 -8.01 5.40
CA PRO A 926 4.50 -8.91 5.04
C PRO A 926 4.80 -9.85 3.86
N GLN A 927 5.69 -9.45 2.95
CA GLN A 927 6.10 -10.32 1.84
C GLN A 927 6.83 -11.58 2.33
N GLY A 928 7.47 -11.52 3.49
CA GLY A 928 8.08 -12.67 4.16
C GLY A 928 7.07 -13.78 4.46
N MET A 929 5.86 -13.43 4.93
CA MET A 929 4.77 -14.39 5.15
C MET A 929 4.42 -15.15 3.86
N LYS A 930 4.22 -14.41 2.76
CA LYS A 930 3.91 -15.02 1.45
C LYS A 930 5.04 -15.93 0.97
N LYS A 931 6.29 -15.46 1.04
CA LYS A 931 7.46 -16.23 0.59
C LYS A 931 7.65 -17.49 1.42
N MET A 932 7.51 -17.39 2.75
CA MET A 932 7.62 -18.54 3.65
C MET A 932 6.53 -19.58 3.38
N VAL A 933 5.27 -19.17 3.26
CA VAL A 933 4.16 -20.11 2.96
C VAL A 933 4.33 -20.76 1.59
N SER A 934 4.78 -20.01 0.57
CA SER A 934 5.10 -20.58 -0.74
C SER A 934 6.27 -21.56 -0.67
N TYR A 935 7.31 -21.26 0.11
CA TYR A 935 8.43 -22.16 0.32
C TYR A 935 8.01 -23.48 0.98
N VAL A 936 7.20 -23.42 2.04
CA VAL A 936 6.67 -24.63 2.72
C VAL A 936 5.80 -25.44 1.77
N LYS A 937 4.92 -24.78 1.00
CA LYS A 937 4.12 -25.43 -0.04
C LYS A 937 5.00 -26.22 -1.01
N ASP A 938 6.03 -25.58 -1.56
CA ASP A 938 6.82 -26.16 -2.64
C ASP A 938 7.78 -27.25 -2.12
N ARG A 939 8.33 -27.10 -0.91
CA ARG A 939 9.27 -28.08 -0.32
C ARG A 939 8.57 -29.31 0.26
N TYR A 940 7.44 -29.13 0.94
CA TYR A 940 6.80 -30.18 1.74
C TYR A 940 5.48 -30.64 1.12
N ASN A 941 5.45 -30.75 -0.20
CA ASN A 941 4.33 -31.31 -0.98
C ASN A 941 2.96 -30.72 -0.64
N ASN A 942 2.92 -29.40 -0.37
CA ASN A 942 1.72 -28.67 0.02
C ASN A 942 0.95 -29.31 1.19
N THR A 943 1.67 -29.90 2.15
CA THR A 943 1.12 -30.41 3.41
C THR A 943 0.26 -29.33 4.08
N PRO A 944 -0.91 -29.66 4.67
CA PRO A 944 -1.78 -28.66 5.28
C PRO A 944 -1.06 -27.76 6.27
N MET A 945 -1.27 -26.45 6.16
CA MET A 945 -0.60 -25.43 6.96
C MET A 945 -1.60 -24.67 7.85
N PHE A 946 -1.15 -24.32 9.05
CA PHE A 946 -1.83 -23.37 9.93
C PHE A 946 -0.86 -22.27 10.32
N ILE A 947 -1.23 -21.00 10.14
CA ILE A 947 -0.49 -19.89 10.73
C ILE A 947 -0.85 -19.86 12.21
N SER A 948 -0.08 -20.56 13.04
CA SER A 948 -0.37 -20.84 14.44
C SER A 948 -0.04 -19.68 15.38
N GLU A 949 0.81 -18.75 14.92
CA GLU A 949 1.04 -17.45 15.52
C GLU A 949 1.46 -16.42 14.47
N ASN A 950 0.94 -15.20 14.62
CA ASN A 950 1.38 -13.99 13.92
C ASN A 950 0.90 -12.78 14.74
N GLY A 951 1.78 -11.83 15.01
CA GLY A 951 1.47 -10.76 15.95
C GLY A 951 2.45 -9.58 15.94
N TYR A 952 2.04 -8.49 16.58
CA TYR A 952 2.83 -7.27 16.72
C TYR A 952 3.04 -6.96 18.20
N GLY A 953 4.29 -6.95 18.65
CA GLY A 953 4.67 -6.68 20.03
C GLY A 953 4.97 -5.20 20.26
N GLU A 954 4.43 -4.65 21.34
CA GLU A 954 4.66 -3.26 21.76
C GLU A 954 5.37 -3.22 23.11
N LYS A 955 6.39 -2.38 23.26
CA LYS A 955 7.01 -2.15 24.57
C LYS A 955 6.01 -1.46 25.50
N ASN A 956 5.90 -1.97 26.73
CA ASN A 956 5.13 -1.36 27.79
C ASN A 956 5.79 -0.04 28.18
N ASN A 957 5.09 1.07 27.95
CA ASN A 957 5.54 2.40 28.34
C ASN A 957 4.71 2.87 29.54
N PRO A 958 5.30 3.03 30.74
CA PRO A 958 4.56 3.46 31.92
C PRO A 958 4.01 4.89 31.80
N ASN A 959 4.49 5.68 30.83
CA ASN A 959 3.98 7.02 30.55
C ASN A 959 2.75 7.02 29.62
N PHE A 960 2.39 5.89 29.02
CA PHE A 960 1.20 5.80 28.19
C PHE A 960 -0.04 5.76 29.05
N THR A 961 -1.02 6.57 28.66
CA THR A 961 -2.40 6.47 29.13
C THR A 961 -3.03 5.17 28.65
N LEU A 962 -4.09 4.72 29.34
CA LEU A 962 -4.85 3.56 28.88
C LEU A 962 -5.32 3.74 27.44
N GLU A 963 -5.78 4.94 27.08
CA GLU A 963 -6.28 5.23 25.73
C GLU A 963 -5.22 5.03 24.64
N GLU A 964 -3.96 5.34 24.93
CA GLU A 964 -2.84 5.10 24.01
C GLU A 964 -2.56 3.60 23.84
N PHE A 965 -2.66 2.80 24.92
CA PHE A 965 -2.57 1.34 24.80
C PHE A 965 -3.74 0.70 24.03
N LEU A 966 -4.92 1.32 24.07
CA LEU A 966 -6.08 0.84 23.33
C LEU A 966 -6.03 1.22 21.84
N HIS A 967 -5.34 2.29 21.46
CA HIS A 967 -5.22 2.76 20.07
C HIS A 967 -4.01 2.17 19.33
N ASP A 968 -3.95 0.84 19.25
CA ASP A 968 -2.85 0.07 18.67
C ASP A 968 -2.87 -0.03 17.13
N VAL A 969 -2.86 1.13 16.45
CA VAL A 969 -2.96 1.24 14.98
C VAL A 969 -1.88 0.43 14.25
N LYS A 970 -0.66 0.34 14.80
CA LYS A 970 0.42 -0.44 14.18
C LYS A 970 0.14 -1.94 14.15
N ARG A 971 -0.52 -2.48 15.18
CA ARG A 971 -0.96 -3.88 15.21
C ARG A 971 -2.03 -4.14 14.15
N VAL A 972 -2.98 -3.21 13.98
CA VAL A 972 -3.99 -3.28 12.91
C VAL A 972 -3.33 -3.32 11.53
N ASP A 973 -2.40 -2.40 11.24
CA ASP A 973 -1.70 -2.35 9.95
C ASP A 973 -0.89 -3.64 9.69
N TYR A 974 -0.14 -4.10 10.70
CA TYR A 974 0.59 -5.36 10.65
C TYR A 974 -0.32 -6.54 10.29
N MET A 975 -1.40 -6.74 11.05
CA MET A 975 -2.31 -7.87 10.82
C MET A 975 -2.97 -7.79 9.44
N ALA A 976 -3.42 -6.61 9.02
CA ALA A 976 -4.04 -6.40 7.72
C ALA A 976 -3.10 -6.80 6.56
N ARG A 977 -1.85 -6.35 6.61
CA ARG A 977 -0.86 -6.61 5.55
C ARG A 977 -0.41 -8.07 5.53
N TYR A 978 -0.26 -8.71 6.69
CA TYR A 978 0.13 -10.12 6.77
C TYR A 978 -1.01 -11.07 6.36
N LEU A 979 -2.26 -10.78 6.73
CA LEU A 979 -3.43 -11.53 6.27
C LEU A 979 -3.67 -11.39 4.77
N ASP A 980 -3.42 -10.22 4.19
CA ASP A 980 -3.44 -10.04 2.73
C ASP A 980 -2.35 -10.87 2.05
N ALA A 981 -1.11 -10.83 2.55
CA ALA A 981 -0.01 -11.64 2.04
C ALA A 981 -0.31 -13.15 2.12
N LEU A 982 -0.91 -13.61 3.23
CA LEU A 982 -1.36 -14.99 3.42
C LEU A 982 -2.45 -15.37 2.41
N SER A 983 -3.44 -14.50 2.20
CA SER A 983 -4.51 -14.72 1.22
C SER A 983 -3.96 -14.87 -0.21
N LYS A 984 -2.90 -14.12 -0.55
CA LYS A 984 -2.21 -14.20 -1.84
C LYS A 984 -1.46 -15.52 -1.99
N ALA A 985 -0.85 -16.04 -0.92
CA ALA A 985 -0.21 -17.36 -0.94
C ALA A 985 -1.26 -18.48 -1.09
N ALA A 986 -2.37 -18.42 -0.35
CA ALA A 986 -3.47 -19.37 -0.44
C ALA A 986 -4.09 -19.41 -1.85
N ARG A 987 -4.32 -18.23 -2.48
CA ARG A 987 -4.78 -18.14 -3.87
C ARG A 987 -3.82 -18.76 -4.89
N LYS A 988 -2.53 -18.82 -4.59
CA LYS A 988 -1.52 -19.51 -5.41
C LYS A 988 -1.42 -21.02 -5.10
N GLY A 989 -2.42 -21.57 -4.42
CA GLY A 989 -2.58 -23.00 -4.18
C GLY A 989 -1.94 -23.51 -2.89
N ALA A 990 -1.49 -22.65 -1.98
CA ALA A 990 -1.03 -23.08 -0.66
C ALA A 990 -2.22 -23.57 0.19
N ASP A 991 -2.13 -24.79 0.74
CA ASP A 991 -3.17 -25.37 1.61
C ASP A 991 -3.10 -24.79 3.03
N VAL A 992 -3.46 -23.52 3.18
CA VAL A 992 -3.55 -22.85 4.48
C VAL A 992 -4.97 -22.96 5.02
N ARG A 993 -5.12 -23.51 6.23
CA ARG A 993 -6.42 -23.86 6.83
C ARG A 993 -6.77 -23.05 8.07
N GLY A 994 -5.86 -22.23 8.59
CA GLY A 994 -6.17 -21.33 9.70
C GLY A 994 -5.13 -20.24 9.95
N TYR A 995 -5.56 -19.23 10.69
CA TYR A 995 -4.77 -18.11 11.17
C TYR A 995 -5.11 -17.83 12.64
N PHE A 996 -4.08 -17.83 13.48
CA PHE A 996 -4.17 -17.60 14.91
C PHE A 996 -3.37 -16.35 15.28
N ALA A 997 -4.06 -15.30 15.72
CA ALA A 997 -3.41 -14.08 16.17
C ALA A 997 -2.66 -14.34 17.49
N TRP A 998 -1.39 -13.95 17.53
CA TRP A 998 -0.62 -13.83 18.77
C TRP A 998 -0.74 -12.40 19.28
N SER A 999 -1.56 -12.12 20.29
CA SER A 999 -2.30 -13.06 21.14
C SER A 999 -3.67 -12.52 21.56
N LEU A 1000 -4.50 -13.32 22.25
CA LEU A 1000 -5.80 -12.83 22.75
C LEU A 1000 -5.62 -11.68 23.76
N LEU A 1001 -4.68 -11.85 24.69
CA LEU A 1001 -4.45 -11.00 25.86
C LEU A 1001 -2.97 -10.62 25.95
N ASP A 1002 -2.68 -9.41 26.41
CA ASP A 1002 -1.34 -9.09 26.91
C ASP A 1002 -0.98 -10.11 28.01
N ASN A 1003 0.21 -10.68 27.96
CA ASN A 1003 0.59 -11.83 28.77
C ASN A 1003 2.07 -11.76 29.19
N PHE A 1004 2.53 -12.78 29.92
CA PHE A 1004 3.94 -12.88 30.36
C PHE A 1004 4.84 -13.29 29.18
N GLU A 1005 5.62 -12.36 28.63
CA GLU A 1005 6.46 -12.57 27.44
C GLU A 1005 7.85 -13.10 27.80
N TRP A 1006 7.89 -14.27 28.43
CA TRP A 1006 9.12 -15.02 28.74
C TRP A 1006 10.15 -14.18 29.51
N THR A 1007 11.38 -14.04 29.00
CA THR A 1007 12.46 -13.26 29.63
C THR A 1007 12.17 -11.76 29.68
N PHE A 1008 11.23 -11.26 28.87
CA PHE A 1008 10.78 -9.87 28.94
C PHE A 1008 9.76 -9.61 30.05
N GLY A 1009 9.25 -10.65 30.72
CA GLY A 1009 8.20 -10.48 31.72
C GLY A 1009 6.97 -9.79 31.14
N TYR A 1010 6.43 -8.80 31.83
CA TYR A 1010 5.25 -8.05 31.39
C TYR A 1010 5.60 -6.76 30.62
N THR A 1011 6.88 -6.61 30.23
CA THR A 1011 7.35 -5.40 29.55
C THR A 1011 6.99 -5.36 28.07
N ILE A 1012 6.53 -6.45 27.46
CA ILE A 1012 6.09 -6.50 26.05
C ILE A 1012 4.64 -6.94 25.98
N ARG A 1013 3.86 -6.31 25.10
CA ARG A 1013 2.42 -6.49 24.96
C ARG A 1013 2.07 -6.95 23.55
N PHE A 1014 1.55 -8.17 23.42
CA PHE A 1014 1.11 -8.76 22.14
C PHE A 1014 -0.41 -8.87 21.98
N GLY A 1015 -1.18 -8.61 23.05
CA GLY A 1015 -2.60 -8.93 23.09
C GLY A 1015 -3.47 -8.03 22.24
N LEU A 1016 -4.52 -8.61 21.66
CA LEU A 1016 -5.68 -7.88 21.11
C LEU A 1016 -6.48 -7.18 22.24
N HIS A 1017 -6.38 -7.68 23.46
CA HIS A 1017 -6.92 -7.03 24.65
C HIS A 1017 -5.78 -6.61 25.57
N HIS A 1018 -5.86 -5.36 26.02
CA HIS A 1018 -5.01 -4.85 27.09
C HIS A 1018 -5.37 -5.55 28.40
N VAL A 1019 -4.36 -5.99 29.14
CA VAL A 1019 -4.52 -6.49 30.52
C VAL A 1019 -3.90 -5.49 31.48
N ASP A 1020 -4.72 -4.98 32.39
CA ASP A 1020 -4.24 -4.30 33.59
C ASP A 1020 -3.76 -5.38 34.56
N TYR A 1021 -2.45 -5.56 34.71
CA TYR A 1021 -1.89 -6.64 35.52
C TYR A 1021 -2.17 -6.52 37.03
N ALA A 1022 -2.56 -5.34 37.52
CA ALA A 1022 -2.91 -5.17 38.94
C ALA A 1022 -4.35 -5.62 39.23
N THR A 1023 -5.28 -5.34 38.32
CA THR A 1023 -6.70 -5.68 38.47
C THR A 1023 -7.12 -6.90 37.67
N LEU A 1024 -6.22 -7.36 36.80
CA LEU A 1024 -6.44 -8.35 35.74
C LEU A 1024 -7.60 -7.97 34.81
N LYS A 1025 -8.00 -6.70 34.71
CA LYS A 1025 -9.08 -6.28 33.82
C LYS A 1025 -8.65 -6.37 32.35
N ARG A 1026 -9.50 -6.97 31.51
CA ARG A 1026 -9.29 -7.12 30.06
C ARG A 1026 -10.08 -6.02 29.33
N THR A 1027 -9.40 -5.23 28.50
CA THR A 1027 -10.02 -4.14 27.73
C THR A 1027 -9.67 -4.30 26.25
N PRO A 1028 -10.66 -4.32 25.33
CA PRO A 1028 -10.38 -4.52 23.91
C PRO A 1028 -9.61 -3.34 23.32
N LYS A 1029 -8.54 -3.61 22.58
CA LYS A 1029 -7.83 -2.61 21.79
C LYS A 1029 -8.52 -2.40 20.43
N LEU A 1030 -8.03 -1.44 19.65
CA LEU A 1030 -8.51 -1.18 18.30
C LEU A 1030 -8.35 -2.42 17.40
N SER A 1031 -7.25 -3.15 17.55
CA SER A 1031 -7.01 -4.42 16.84
C SER A 1031 -8.05 -5.51 17.10
N ALA A 1032 -8.58 -5.62 18.33
CA ALA A 1032 -9.69 -6.54 18.63
C ALA A 1032 -10.95 -6.18 17.83
N SER A 1033 -11.27 -4.89 17.78
CA SER A 1033 -12.43 -4.38 17.02
C SER A 1033 -12.25 -4.60 15.52
N TRP A 1034 -11.05 -4.34 14.99
CA TRP A 1034 -10.71 -4.58 13.59
C TRP A 1034 -10.78 -6.06 13.22
N TYR A 1035 -10.19 -6.95 14.02
CA TYR A 1035 -10.16 -8.38 13.73
C TYR A 1035 -11.57 -8.99 13.75
N LYS A 1036 -12.44 -8.52 14.67
CA LYS A 1036 -13.87 -8.86 14.67
C LYS A 1036 -14.56 -8.51 13.35
N GLN A 1037 -14.36 -7.28 12.87
CA GLN A 1037 -14.95 -6.83 11.61
C GLN A 1037 -14.40 -7.60 10.41
N PHE A 1038 -13.09 -7.89 10.42
CA PHE A 1038 -12.45 -8.70 9.38
C PHE A 1038 -13.06 -10.11 9.30
N ILE A 1039 -13.20 -10.81 10.42
CA ILE A 1039 -13.79 -12.15 10.48
C ILE A 1039 -15.25 -12.13 10.01
N ALA A 1040 -16.05 -11.15 10.46
CA ALA A 1040 -17.44 -10.98 10.03
C ALA A 1040 -17.54 -10.86 8.50
N LYS A 1041 -16.70 -10.01 7.90
CA LYS A 1041 -16.61 -9.84 6.44
C LYS A 1041 -16.26 -11.14 5.72
N GLN A 1042 -15.36 -11.97 6.27
CA GLN A 1042 -15.03 -13.28 5.68
C GLN A 1042 -16.21 -14.26 5.73
N LYS A 1043 -16.97 -14.28 6.83
CA LYS A 1043 -18.18 -15.12 6.96
C LYS A 1043 -19.25 -14.72 5.93
N ASP A 1044 -19.52 -13.44 5.77
CA ASP A 1044 -20.49 -12.94 4.78
C ASP A 1044 -20.11 -13.31 3.34
N LEU A 1045 -18.81 -13.30 3.04
CA LEU A 1045 -18.28 -13.69 1.72
C LEU A 1045 -18.37 -15.20 1.44
N THR A 1046 -18.50 -16.06 2.46
CA THR A 1046 -18.62 -17.52 2.33
C THR A 1046 -20.07 -18.04 2.26
N LEU A 1047 -21.04 -17.30 2.80
CA LEU A 1047 -22.47 -17.65 2.81
C LEU A 1047 -23.21 -17.34 1.50
N MET A 1048 -22.57 -16.68 0.53
CA MET A 1048 -23.15 -16.46 -0.80
C MET A 1048 -23.13 -17.78 -1.61
N PRO A 1049 -24.27 -18.26 -2.15
CA PRO A 1049 -24.34 -19.53 -2.86
C PRO A 1049 -23.38 -19.57 -4.05
N ARG A 1050 -22.53 -20.59 -4.11
CA ARG A 1050 -21.71 -20.88 -5.30
C ARG A 1050 -22.62 -21.42 -6.40
N PRO A 1051 -22.48 -21.00 -7.68
CA PRO A 1051 -23.21 -21.63 -8.77
C PRO A 1051 -22.81 -23.11 -8.86
N ASN A 1052 -23.81 -24.00 -8.94
CA ASN A 1052 -23.61 -25.45 -9.04
C ASN A 1052 -22.74 -25.80 -10.25
N ARG A 1053 -21.55 -26.38 -10.00
CA ARG A 1053 -20.83 -27.19 -11.00
C ARG A 1053 -21.32 -28.63 -10.89
N GLN A 1054 -22.33 -29.00 -11.68
CA GLN A 1054 -22.54 -30.40 -12.02
C GLN A 1054 -23.02 -30.54 -13.47
N GLN A 1055 -22.39 -31.53 -14.13
CA GLN A 1055 -22.72 -32.16 -15.41
C GLN A 1055 -22.54 -31.32 -16.67
N PHE A 1056 -21.43 -31.54 -17.37
CA PHE A 1056 -21.47 -32.15 -18.72
C PHE A 1056 -20.21 -33.00 -18.91
N GLN A 1057 -20.36 -34.32 -18.70
CA GLN A 1057 -19.57 -35.30 -19.45
C GLN A 1057 -20.15 -35.32 -20.86
N TYR A 1058 -19.33 -35.01 -21.88
CA TYR A 1058 -19.09 -35.78 -23.10
C TYR A 1058 -18.10 -35.03 -23.98
#